data_AF-A0A5E8CAJ6-F1
#
_entry.id   AF-A0A5E8CAJ6-F1
#
_cell.length_a   1.000
_cell.length_b   1.000
_cell.length_c   1.000
_cell.angle_alpha   90.00
_cell.angle_beta   90.00
_cell.angle_gamma   90.00
#
_symmetry.space_group_name_H-M   'P 1'
#
loop_
_entity.id
_entity.type
_entity.pdbx_description
1 polymer ?
#
loop_
_entity_poly.entity_id
_entity_poly.type
_entity_poly.pdbx_seq_one_letter_code
_entity_poly.pdbx_strand_id
1 'polypeptide(L)'
;MATVQTPQGTALAKALNVSLVPLTAEGNTGSKVPLYLTAYAAELEQEDKPLLLSIEDIDAILWAAIHQKFHTQKLAYFYFYRSWKHSEDMLRSLSKSSSDNAKAQSSTLRELQSFLINYGLLAATEPDVFEPEEGNKPFDLAAFITKQNDDSERFWSFFHLVANRAAENATLTELIEPIVQQINSKILSSPTQNLSISASYLETFEHLVSNKNILNAIVSLESFNPKGISAPELEKKSVLGPVLSISPVNPQSSMATFGNSSSLTKAAIQNAYAGIRSELKFIQEKLFYLCDKIIRNSEETRNKLLEFFGSLIDANHKRVAMQVDYKVISSDAIMINVTALLVRFCEPFVDVHGTKIDKISMDYFSIKPVYTIDDETMINGDSTEAKAFYEKTKDSTKKANFISDVFYLAIAYLHYGGGGCMHYHERTRKHLEDMQNHEQYLKKQLEQYKGTPNERALKMALVKLEGEKNIINAYFHLIKAVLFDHHLQSQIMKFNLFLSLFLVRAVDPEKKYPSQKISLPFPSDQPPDFFKFWPEYFLDIIPTYFLFFSRNLPDLLIHQNLSPLLTFLVTFLRMTHYVKNPYVKTRFVEVIFTGSIELFVNTRGFFVDAFNTDHMCLDNLFHTLLQFYIDIERTGASSQFEDKFNARYYISQIIKTLWNNRVYRDRLEAESKTDTEFFVRFVALLLNDATYLLDESLSKLSEIHRLQKELESSDPANISAEQTDQQRQLASVERMAKSYVQLAQQSVVLLKLFTQAVPRAFVTPELVDRLAAMLDYNLEALVGPKCRELKVKNSEEYGFKPRELLSYMVDVYLNLSKQEEFIKAVANDGRSFRPELFDRAVDLLSKRLLKSPAEIDQLKKFAADALRLKNETEADEEELGEIPDEFMDPIMFTLMKEPVVLPTSKITVDLATIKSHLLSDSTDPFNRSPLTIDQVTPNTDLKKRIEEFKQSRKRVKIEHN
;
A
#
# COMPACT_ATOMS: atom_id res chain seq x y z
N MET A 1 80.77 18.04 -17.15
CA MET A 1 81.13 17.12 -16.06
C MET A 1 80.14 15.97 -16.05
N ALA A 2 80.59 14.72 -16.11
CA ALA A 2 79.70 13.57 -15.99
C ALA A 2 79.33 13.40 -14.52
N THR A 3 78.11 13.78 -14.15
CA THR A 3 77.58 13.56 -12.80
C THR A 3 77.34 12.06 -12.61
N VAL A 4 78.23 11.40 -11.86
CA VAL A 4 78.03 10.02 -11.40
C VAL A 4 76.98 10.07 -10.28
N GLN A 5 75.71 9.91 -10.62
CA GLN A 5 74.67 9.76 -9.61
C GLN A 5 74.86 8.45 -8.84
N THR A 6 74.62 8.48 -7.54
CA THR A 6 74.51 7.26 -6.73
C THR A 6 73.32 6.42 -7.20
N PRO A 7 73.32 5.09 -7.00
CA PRO A 7 72.16 4.25 -7.32
C PRO A 7 70.85 4.76 -6.70
N GLN A 8 70.92 5.34 -5.49
CA GLN A 8 69.80 5.96 -4.78
C GLN A 8 69.35 7.26 -5.48
N GLY A 9 70.28 8.15 -5.85
CA GLY A 9 69.98 9.38 -6.58
C GLY A 9 69.39 9.12 -7.97
N THR A 10 69.85 8.07 -8.66
CA THR A 10 69.23 7.60 -9.92
C THR A 10 67.83 7.06 -9.72
N ALA A 11 67.55 6.42 -8.57
CA ALA A 11 66.20 5.96 -8.25
C ALA A 11 65.26 7.14 -7.97
N LEU A 12 65.71 8.17 -7.24
CA LEU A 12 64.97 9.41 -7.00
C LEU A 12 64.69 10.19 -8.30
N ALA A 13 65.71 10.36 -9.16
CA ALA A 13 65.57 11.02 -10.47
C ALA A 13 64.48 10.38 -11.32
N LYS A 14 64.47 9.04 -11.38
CA LYS A 14 63.49 8.25 -12.15
C LYS A 14 62.09 8.30 -11.54
N ALA A 15 61.97 8.17 -10.22
CA ALA A 15 60.68 8.21 -9.54
C ALA A 15 59.99 9.57 -9.69
N LEU A 16 60.73 10.67 -9.51
CA LEU A 16 60.23 12.04 -9.61
C LEU A 16 60.15 12.60 -11.05
N ASN A 17 60.78 11.89 -11.99
CA ASN A 17 60.99 12.31 -13.38
C ASN A 17 61.69 13.68 -13.48
N VAL A 18 62.83 13.83 -12.79
CA VAL A 18 63.63 15.06 -12.68
C VAL A 18 65.10 14.82 -13.07
N SER A 19 65.80 15.88 -13.46
CA SER A 19 67.21 15.90 -13.84
C SER A 19 67.91 17.12 -13.23
N LEU A 20 69.19 16.97 -12.86
CA LEU A 20 70.08 18.08 -12.45
C LEU A 20 71.00 18.53 -13.59
N VAL A 21 70.79 18.03 -14.81
CA VAL A 21 71.55 18.42 -16.01
C VAL A 21 70.58 18.78 -17.13
N PRO A 22 70.80 19.87 -17.88
CA PRO A 22 69.98 20.21 -19.03
C PRO A 22 70.15 19.16 -20.14
N LEU A 23 69.04 18.53 -20.55
CA LEU A 23 69.04 17.53 -21.62
C LEU A 23 68.78 18.22 -22.97
N THR A 24 69.73 18.10 -23.91
CA THR A 24 69.56 18.52 -25.30
C THR A 24 68.65 17.55 -26.04
N ALA A 25 67.69 18.07 -26.83
CA ALA A 25 66.57 17.34 -27.43
C ALA A 25 66.92 16.29 -28.52
N GLU A 26 68.18 15.89 -28.65
CA GLU A 26 68.60 14.92 -29.67
C GLU A 26 68.89 13.56 -29.02
N GLY A 27 67.90 12.66 -29.09
CA GLY A 27 68.10 11.23 -28.84
C GLY A 27 67.26 10.62 -27.72
N ASN A 28 65.93 10.69 -27.80
CA ASN A 28 65.10 9.63 -27.23
C ASN A 28 63.67 9.67 -27.79
N THR A 29 63.39 8.80 -28.76
CA THR A 29 62.04 8.52 -29.24
C THR A 29 61.35 7.57 -28.27
N GLY A 30 60.58 8.10 -27.30
CA GLY A 30 59.53 7.31 -26.64
C GLY A 30 59.28 7.50 -25.14
N SER A 31 60.12 8.20 -24.37
CA SER A 31 59.86 8.46 -22.93
C SER A 31 59.92 9.95 -22.60
N LYS A 32 58.93 10.46 -21.86
CA LYS A 32 58.81 11.88 -21.43
C LYS A 32 60.15 12.41 -20.91
N VAL A 33 60.58 13.56 -21.44
CA VAL A 33 61.81 14.25 -21.02
C VAL A 33 61.72 14.58 -19.51
N PRO A 34 62.71 14.19 -18.68
CA PRO A 34 62.72 14.52 -17.26
C PRO A 34 62.92 16.02 -17.03
N LEU A 35 62.28 16.56 -16.00
CA LEU A 35 62.27 17.98 -15.69
C LEU A 35 63.64 18.42 -15.17
N TYR A 36 64.31 19.35 -15.85
CA TYR A 36 65.56 19.93 -15.37
C TYR A 36 65.29 20.90 -14.22
N LEU A 37 65.78 20.62 -13.00
CA LEU A 37 65.57 21.45 -11.81
C LEU A 37 66.54 22.64 -11.76
N THR A 38 66.24 23.75 -12.46
CA THR A 38 67.15 24.89 -12.61
C THR A 38 67.44 25.61 -11.29
N ALA A 39 66.40 25.83 -10.47
CA ALA A 39 66.53 26.56 -9.22
C ALA A 39 67.38 25.78 -8.20
N TYR A 40 67.11 24.49 -8.05
CA TYR A 40 67.84 23.62 -7.14
C TYR A 40 69.26 23.30 -7.63
N ALA A 41 69.46 23.14 -8.95
CA ALA A 41 70.81 22.99 -9.50
C ALA A 41 71.66 24.26 -9.27
N ALA A 42 71.07 25.45 -9.44
CA ALA A 42 71.75 26.72 -9.15
C ALA A 42 72.06 26.90 -7.65
N GLU A 43 71.19 26.43 -6.76
CA GLU A 43 71.41 26.45 -5.30
C GLU A 43 72.59 25.54 -4.91
N LEU A 44 72.64 24.32 -5.45
CA LEU A 44 73.78 23.41 -5.22
C LEU A 44 75.10 23.97 -5.77
N GLU A 45 75.06 24.64 -6.93
CA GLU A 45 76.23 25.32 -7.50
C GLU A 45 76.68 26.54 -6.68
N GLN A 46 75.74 27.26 -6.03
CA GLN A 46 76.06 28.38 -5.13
C GLN A 46 76.63 27.93 -3.77
N GLU A 47 76.21 26.77 -3.28
CA GLU A 47 76.68 26.19 -2.01
C GLU A 47 77.94 25.31 -2.15
N ASP A 48 78.52 25.23 -3.36
CA ASP A 48 79.67 24.38 -3.71
C ASP A 48 79.45 22.88 -3.36
N LYS A 49 78.18 22.44 -3.43
CA LYS A 49 77.75 21.06 -3.17
C LYS A 49 77.74 20.24 -4.47
N PRO A 50 78.00 18.92 -4.41
CA PRO A 50 77.93 18.07 -5.60
C PRO A 50 76.49 17.98 -6.13
N LEU A 51 76.33 18.02 -7.46
CA LEU A 51 75.05 17.86 -8.19
C LEU A 51 74.49 16.42 -8.08
N LEU A 52 74.12 16.02 -6.87
CA LEU A 52 73.56 14.71 -6.53
C LEU A 52 72.15 14.90 -5.96
N LEU A 53 71.24 13.98 -6.30
CA LEU A 53 69.95 13.90 -5.64
C LEU A 53 70.10 13.04 -4.39
N SER A 54 69.89 13.64 -3.22
CA SER A 54 69.82 12.98 -1.93
C SER A 54 68.37 12.91 -1.44
N ILE A 55 68.07 11.93 -0.58
CA ILE A 55 66.78 11.89 0.14
C ILE A 55 66.75 12.95 1.25
N GLU A 56 67.91 13.37 1.75
CA GLU A 56 68.02 14.39 2.81
C GLU A 56 67.51 15.76 2.34
N ASP A 57 67.65 16.06 1.05
CA ASP A 57 67.21 17.32 0.43
C ASP A 57 65.84 17.21 -0.26
N ILE A 58 65.05 16.17 0.05
CA ILE A 58 63.82 15.84 -0.70
C ILE A 58 62.79 16.98 -0.69
N ASP A 59 62.69 17.73 0.41
CA ASP A 59 61.77 18.88 0.52
C ASP A 59 62.13 19.98 -0.48
N ALA A 60 63.42 20.33 -0.60
CA ALA A 60 63.92 21.29 -1.57
C ALA A 60 63.72 20.81 -3.02
N ILE A 61 63.97 19.52 -3.27
CA ILE A 61 63.78 18.88 -4.57
C ILE A 61 62.29 18.93 -4.99
N LEU A 62 61.37 18.58 -4.09
CA LEU A 62 59.93 18.60 -4.36
C LEU A 62 59.43 20.02 -4.59
N TRP A 63 59.86 20.98 -3.77
CA TRP A 63 59.51 22.39 -3.93
C TRP A 63 60.01 22.98 -5.25
N ALA A 64 61.25 22.70 -5.64
CA ALA A 64 61.79 23.13 -6.92
C ALA A 64 61.04 22.49 -8.10
N ALA A 65 60.68 21.21 -7.99
CA ALA A 65 59.91 20.51 -9.00
C ALA A 65 58.49 21.11 -9.20
N ILE A 66 57.86 21.59 -8.13
CA ILE A 66 56.53 22.21 -8.18
C ILE A 66 56.60 23.64 -8.70
N HIS A 67 57.57 24.45 -8.30
CA HIS A 67 57.64 25.83 -8.81
C HIS A 67 58.01 25.87 -10.30
N GLN A 68 58.86 24.96 -10.77
CA GLN A 68 59.39 25.04 -12.12
C GLN A 68 58.53 24.38 -13.20
N LYS A 69 57.76 23.35 -12.84
CA LYS A 69 56.96 22.57 -13.80
C LYS A 69 55.60 23.22 -14.12
N PHE A 70 55.15 24.18 -13.30
CA PHE A 70 53.73 24.54 -13.21
C PHE A 70 53.33 25.92 -13.78
N HIS A 71 54.15 26.53 -14.64
CA HIS A 71 53.69 27.69 -15.43
C HIS A 71 52.63 27.35 -16.50
N THR A 72 52.35 26.08 -16.82
CA THR A 72 51.43 25.73 -17.94
C THR A 72 50.42 24.60 -17.73
N GLN A 73 50.55 23.71 -16.73
CA GLN A 73 49.50 22.74 -16.39
C GLN A 73 49.45 22.52 -14.87
N LYS A 74 48.35 22.98 -14.24
CA LYS A 74 48.00 22.84 -12.82
C LYS A 74 47.88 21.36 -12.41
N LEU A 75 47.80 21.04 -11.10
CA LEU A 75 47.61 19.73 -10.44
C LEU A 75 48.81 19.19 -9.61
N ALA A 76 49.24 19.89 -8.56
CA ALA A 76 50.33 19.43 -7.65
C ALA A 76 50.06 18.03 -7.05
N TYR A 77 48.83 17.78 -6.60
CA TYR A 77 48.40 16.47 -6.08
C TYR A 77 48.62 15.33 -7.09
N PHE A 78 48.36 15.59 -8.37
CA PHE A 78 48.51 14.60 -9.43
C PHE A 78 49.98 14.30 -9.74
N TYR A 79 50.86 15.29 -9.57
CA TYR A 79 52.30 15.06 -9.65
C TYR A 79 52.76 14.12 -8.53
N PHE A 80 52.35 14.36 -7.28
CA PHE A 80 52.68 13.46 -6.17
C PHE A 80 52.14 12.05 -6.39
N TYR A 81 50.90 11.91 -6.85
CA TYR A 81 50.34 10.61 -7.23
C TYR A 81 51.18 9.90 -8.30
N ARG A 82 51.54 10.59 -9.39
CA ARG A 82 52.35 9.99 -10.48
C ARG A 82 53.74 9.59 -10.01
N SER A 83 54.39 10.44 -9.22
CA SER A 83 55.70 10.13 -8.63
C SER A 83 55.61 8.95 -7.67
N TRP A 84 54.52 8.85 -6.89
CA TRP A 84 54.27 7.71 -6.01
C TRP A 84 54.06 6.44 -6.83
N LYS A 85 53.24 6.50 -7.90
CA LYS A 85 53.02 5.38 -8.82
C LYS A 85 54.33 4.88 -9.43
N HIS A 86 55.18 5.78 -9.91
CA HIS A 86 56.48 5.41 -10.48
C HIS A 86 57.38 4.77 -9.41
N SER A 87 57.42 5.32 -8.19
CA SER A 87 58.18 4.72 -7.09
C SER A 87 57.70 3.30 -6.77
N GLU A 88 56.38 3.05 -6.83
CA GLU A 88 55.75 1.75 -6.59
C GLU A 88 56.10 0.73 -7.69
N ASP A 89 56.05 1.14 -8.96
CA ASP A 89 56.47 0.30 -10.09
C ASP A 89 57.96 -0.08 -9.99
N MET A 90 58.79 0.88 -9.56
CA MET A 90 60.21 0.64 -9.32
C MET A 90 60.43 -0.31 -8.16
N LEU A 91 59.73 -0.15 -7.03
CA LEU A 91 59.79 -1.07 -5.89
C LEU A 91 59.42 -2.50 -6.28
N ARG A 92 58.37 -2.70 -7.10
CA ARG A 92 57.98 -4.02 -7.62
C ARG A 92 59.02 -4.64 -8.55
N SER A 93 59.76 -3.83 -9.29
CA SER A 93 60.85 -4.30 -10.14
C SER A 93 62.09 -4.68 -9.30
N LEU A 94 62.39 -3.89 -8.27
CA LEU A 94 63.54 -4.06 -7.39
C LEU A 94 63.34 -5.21 -6.39
N SER A 95 62.10 -5.53 -6.02
CA SER A 95 61.78 -6.65 -5.12
C SER A 95 62.17 -8.01 -5.68
N LYS A 96 62.45 -8.11 -6.99
CA LYS A 96 62.94 -9.33 -7.65
C LYS A 96 64.47 -9.48 -7.60
N SER A 97 65.19 -8.48 -7.10
CA SER A 97 66.64 -8.43 -7.03
C SER A 97 67.12 -8.43 -5.57
N SER A 98 68.07 -9.32 -5.25
CA SER A 98 68.61 -9.46 -3.88
C SER A 98 69.87 -8.62 -3.61
N SER A 99 70.27 -7.73 -4.54
CA SER A 99 71.51 -6.96 -4.39
C SER A 99 71.40 -5.90 -3.29
N ASP A 100 72.51 -5.59 -2.62
CA ASP A 100 72.52 -4.57 -1.56
C ASP A 100 72.21 -3.16 -2.10
N ASN A 101 72.57 -2.88 -3.35
CA ASN A 101 72.14 -1.67 -4.06
C ASN A 101 70.61 -1.63 -4.25
N ALA A 102 69.96 -2.76 -4.58
CA ALA A 102 68.51 -2.83 -4.71
C ALA A 102 67.80 -2.62 -3.36
N LYS A 103 68.37 -3.13 -2.26
CA LYS A 103 67.86 -2.87 -0.90
C LYS A 103 67.98 -1.39 -0.52
N ALA A 104 69.13 -0.77 -0.79
CA ALA A 104 69.36 0.64 -0.52
C ALA A 104 68.41 1.54 -1.34
N GLN A 105 68.24 1.27 -2.64
CA GLN A 105 67.27 1.95 -3.49
C GLN A 105 65.83 1.75 -3.01
N SER A 106 65.48 0.53 -2.57
CA SER A 106 64.14 0.26 -2.04
C SER A 106 63.85 1.01 -0.74
N SER A 107 64.85 1.16 0.14
CA SER A 107 64.70 1.97 1.36
C SER A 107 64.44 3.43 1.04
N THR A 108 65.27 4.01 0.16
CA THR A 108 65.12 5.40 -0.29
C THR A 108 63.77 5.65 -0.98
N LEU A 109 63.30 4.71 -1.80
CA LEU A 109 61.98 4.83 -2.44
C LEU A 109 60.82 4.76 -1.43
N ARG A 110 60.90 3.94 -0.37
CA ARG A 110 59.88 3.93 0.68
C ARG A 110 59.84 5.23 1.48
N GLU A 111 61.02 5.80 1.75
CA GLU A 111 61.13 7.10 2.40
C GLU A 111 60.52 8.20 1.53
N LEU A 112 60.86 8.22 0.22
CA LEU A 112 60.23 9.07 -0.77
C LEU A 112 58.69 8.92 -0.77
N GLN A 113 58.17 7.68 -0.72
CA GLN A 113 56.71 7.46 -0.65
C GLN A 113 56.08 8.14 0.56
N SER A 114 56.72 8.10 1.73
CA SER A 114 56.22 8.79 2.93
C SER A 114 56.15 10.31 2.73
N PHE A 115 57.18 10.91 2.12
CA PHE A 115 57.15 12.34 1.76
C PHE A 115 56.05 12.65 0.74
N LEU A 116 55.93 11.86 -0.33
CA LEU A 116 54.89 12.05 -1.35
C LEU A 116 53.47 11.95 -0.78
N ILE A 117 53.25 11.11 0.23
CA ILE A 117 51.97 11.02 0.96
C ILE A 117 51.72 12.28 1.79
N ASN A 118 52.72 12.80 2.51
CA ASN A 118 52.60 14.03 3.31
C ASN A 118 52.34 15.27 2.42
N TYR A 119 53.10 15.41 1.34
CA TYR A 119 52.89 16.48 0.37
C TYR A 119 51.57 16.31 -0.39
N GLY A 120 51.13 15.07 -0.63
CA GLY A 120 49.80 14.75 -1.14
C GLY A 120 48.70 15.22 -0.19
N LEU A 121 48.87 15.04 1.12
CA LEU A 121 47.95 15.56 2.13
C LEU A 121 47.93 17.09 2.10
N LEU A 122 49.09 17.73 2.15
CA LEU A 122 49.19 19.20 2.14
C LEU A 122 48.57 19.80 0.87
N ALA A 123 48.77 19.18 -0.29
CA ALA A 123 48.17 19.63 -1.54
C ALA A 123 46.66 19.39 -1.63
N ALA A 124 46.11 18.49 -0.80
CA ALA A 124 44.67 18.24 -0.74
C ALA A 124 43.96 19.16 0.27
N THR A 125 44.63 19.53 1.37
CA THR A 125 44.07 20.41 2.42
C THR A 125 44.36 21.90 2.16
N GLU A 126 45.53 22.23 1.63
CA GLU A 126 46.00 23.60 1.38
C GLU A 126 46.48 23.75 -0.08
N PRO A 127 45.55 23.70 -1.07
CA PRO A 127 45.92 23.80 -2.49
C PRO A 127 46.61 25.13 -2.85
N ASP A 128 46.28 26.21 -2.12
CA ASP A 128 46.81 27.57 -2.37
C ASP A 128 48.33 27.67 -2.15
N VAL A 129 48.89 26.79 -1.32
CA VAL A 129 50.34 26.70 -1.05
C VAL A 129 51.13 26.28 -2.30
N PHE A 130 50.50 25.54 -3.21
CA PHE A 130 51.14 25.00 -4.41
C PHE A 130 50.64 25.63 -5.72
N GLU A 131 49.47 26.27 -5.70
CA GLU A 131 48.82 26.83 -6.90
C GLU A 131 48.43 28.31 -6.69
N PRO A 132 49.39 29.26 -6.71
CA PRO A 132 49.09 30.68 -6.47
C PRO A 132 48.08 31.26 -7.48
N GLU A 133 47.17 32.10 -6.97
CA GLU A 133 45.97 32.64 -7.61
C GLU A 133 46.25 33.58 -8.81
N GLU A 134 46.62 33.05 -9.98
CA GLU A 134 46.43 33.77 -11.25
C GLU A 134 45.15 33.30 -11.95
N GLY A 135 44.02 33.86 -11.50
CA GLY A 135 42.77 33.97 -12.27
C GLY A 135 41.97 32.70 -12.58
N ASN A 136 42.26 31.55 -11.97
CA ASN A 136 41.56 30.29 -12.25
C ASN A 136 41.25 29.51 -10.97
N LYS A 137 40.07 28.87 -10.92
CA LYS A 137 39.53 28.09 -9.79
C LYS A 137 40.57 27.11 -9.21
N PRO A 138 40.63 26.92 -7.87
CA PRO A 138 41.55 25.98 -7.22
C PRO A 138 41.32 24.54 -7.72
N PHE A 139 42.34 23.69 -7.60
CA PHE A 139 42.25 22.27 -7.99
C PHE A 139 41.07 21.56 -7.31
N ASP A 140 40.08 21.16 -8.12
CA ASP A 140 38.92 20.41 -7.68
C ASP A 140 39.25 18.90 -7.60
N LEU A 141 39.78 18.47 -6.44
CA LEU A 141 40.09 17.07 -6.16
C LEU A 141 38.84 16.18 -6.30
N ALA A 142 37.66 16.66 -5.93
CA ALA A 142 36.42 15.91 -6.12
C ALA A 142 36.08 15.68 -7.61
N ALA A 143 36.35 16.64 -8.50
CA ALA A 143 36.19 16.48 -9.95
C ALA A 143 37.21 15.50 -10.53
N PHE A 144 38.39 15.42 -9.92
CA PHE A 144 39.41 14.46 -10.33
C PHE A 144 39.05 13.03 -9.90
N ILE A 145 38.60 12.85 -8.66
CA ILE A 145 38.19 11.55 -8.11
C ILE A 145 37.00 10.97 -8.90
N THR A 146 36.06 11.82 -9.30
CA THR A 146 34.81 11.40 -9.99
C THR A 146 34.99 11.09 -11.48
N LYS A 147 36.13 11.46 -12.08
CA LYS A 147 36.48 11.12 -13.47
C LYS A 147 37.14 9.75 -13.53
N GLN A 148 36.54 8.81 -14.26
CA GLN A 148 37.15 7.51 -14.54
C GLN A 148 38.47 7.71 -15.31
N ASN A 149 39.57 7.27 -14.70
CA ASN A 149 40.90 7.18 -15.32
C ASN A 149 41.24 5.68 -15.49
N ASP A 150 42.00 5.33 -16.53
CA ASP A 150 42.48 3.96 -16.83
C ASP A 150 43.31 3.29 -15.69
N ASP A 151 43.53 3.98 -14.56
CA ASP A 151 44.42 3.57 -13.46
C ASP A 151 43.82 3.89 -12.08
N SER A 152 42.49 3.80 -11.97
CA SER A 152 41.70 4.18 -10.78
C SER A 152 42.12 3.45 -9.49
N GLU A 153 42.45 2.16 -9.55
CA GLU A 153 42.80 1.38 -8.35
C GLU A 153 44.06 1.91 -7.65
N ARG A 154 45.09 2.27 -8.41
CA ARG A 154 46.34 2.80 -7.86
C ARG A 154 46.13 4.20 -7.30
N PHE A 155 45.29 4.99 -7.94
CA PHE A 155 44.88 6.29 -7.42
C PHE A 155 44.19 6.16 -6.05
N TRP A 156 43.19 5.26 -5.93
CA TRP A 156 42.51 5.01 -4.67
C TRP A 156 43.45 4.47 -3.60
N SER A 157 44.42 3.64 -3.98
CA SER A 157 45.47 3.17 -3.06
C SER A 157 46.28 4.34 -2.48
N PHE A 158 46.73 5.27 -3.33
CA PHE A 158 47.41 6.48 -2.88
C PHE A 158 46.51 7.38 -2.01
N PHE A 159 45.26 7.60 -2.43
CA PHE A 159 44.30 8.41 -1.67
C PHE A 159 44.00 7.80 -0.29
N HIS A 160 43.89 6.48 -0.17
CA HIS A 160 43.72 5.81 1.13
C HIS A 160 44.94 5.97 2.03
N LEU A 161 46.16 5.97 1.48
CA LEU A 161 47.38 6.25 2.24
C LEU A 161 47.40 7.70 2.74
N VAL A 162 47.04 8.66 1.89
CA VAL A 162 46.89 10.08 2.26
C VAL A 162 45.84 10.25 3.35
N ALA A 163 44.68 9.62 3.22
CA ALA A 163 43.61 9.67 4.22
C ALA A 163 44.03 9.02 5.55
N ASN A 164 44.77 7.92 5.54
CA ASN A 164 45.29 7.31 6.76
C ASN A 164 46.30 8.23 7.46
N ARG A 165 47.17 8.91 6.71
CA ARG A 165 48.09 9.92 7.24
C ARG A 165 47.33 11.14 7.79
N ALA A 166 46.25 11.56 7.14
CA ALA A 166 45.36 12.61 7.66
C ALA A 166 44.69 12.19 8.98
N ALA A 167 44.35 10.90 9.12
CA ALA A 167 43.79 10.35 10.35
C ALA A 167 44.82 10.40 11.51
N GLU A 168 46.09 10.06 11.22
CA GLU A 168 47.21 10.17 12.18
C GLU A 168 47.41 11.64 12.64
N ASN A 169 47.20 12.60 11.74
CA ASN A 169 47.37 14.03 12.00
C ASN A 169 46.09 14.72 12.52
N ALA A 170 44.99 13.99 12.76
CA ALA A 170 43.68 14.52 13.15
C ALA A 170 43.05 15.55 12.17
N THR A 171 43.50 15.61 10.91
CA THR A 171 42.98 16.51 9.86
C THR A 171 42.06 15.81 8.85
N LEU A 172 41.70 14.55 9.08
CA LEU A 172 40.90 13.76 8.14
C LEU A 172 39.52 14.37 7.85
N THR A 173 38.85 14.95 8.85
CA THR A 173 37.53 15.56 8.67
C THR A 173 37.60 16.77 7.73
N GLU A 174 38.62 17.62 7.89
CA GLU A 174 38.87 18.80 7.05
C GLU A 174 39.16 18.41 5.59
N LEU A 175 39.80 17.25 5.38
CA LEU A 175 40.02 16.70 4.04
C LEU A 175 38.72 16.14 3.43
N ILE A 176 37.93 15.37 4.20
CA ILE A 176 36.81 14.59 3.66
C ILE A 176 35.54 15.41 3.48
N GLU A 177 35.25 16.36 4.38
CA GLU A 177 34.00 17.14 4.32
C GLU A 177 33.85 17.92 3.01
N PRO A 178 34.84 18.70 2.53
CA PRO A 178 34.73 19.44 1.27
C PRO A 178 34.58 18.50 0.07
N ILE A 179 35.26 17.35 0.08
CA ILE A 179 35.17 16.34 -1.00
C ILE A 179 33.74 15.81 -1.09
N VAL A 180 33.16 15.39 0.03
CA VAL A 180 31.78 14.86 0.08
C VAL A 180 30.76 15.92 -0.35
N GLN A 181 30.89 17.15 0.15
CA GLN A 181 30.00 18.25 -0.24
C GLN A 181 30.08 18.56 -1.75
N GLN A 182 31.29 18.57 -2.33
CA GLN A 182 31.47 18.81 -3.76
C GLN A 182 30.91 17.66 -4.61
N ILE A 183 31.12 16.40 -4.21
CA ILE A 183 30.51 15.24 -4.92
C ILE A 183 28.99 15.34 -4.85
N ASN A 184 28.42 15.62 -3.69
CA ASN A 184 26.97 15.78 -3.53
C ASN A 184 26.41 16.93 -4.37
N SER A 185 27.10 18.07 -4.44
CA SER A 185 26.71 19.18 -5.31
C SER A 185 26.70 18.77 -6.80
N LYS A 186 27.67 17.92 -7.22
CA LYS A 186 27.76 17.40 -8.59
C LYS A 186 26.64 16.42 -8.90
N ILE A 187 26.31 15.52 -7.97
CA ILE A 187 25.16 14.61 -8.09
C ILE A 187 23.86 15.41 -8.27
N LEU A 188 23.62 16.43 -7.43
CA LEU A 188 22.41 17.26 -7.50
C LEU A 188 22.34 18.11 -8.78
N SER A 189 23.50 18.57 -9.28
CA SER A 189 23.57 19.40 -10.50
C SER A 189 23.52 18.59 -11.80
N SER A 190 23.90 17.30 -11.78
CA SER A 190 23.88 16.41 -12.94
C SER A 190 22.52 15.77 -13.02
N PRO A 191 21.63 16.21 -13.92
CA PRO A 191 20.39 15.48 -14.13
C PRO A 191 20.77 14.10 -14.65
N THR A 192 20.40 13.06 -13.93
CA THR A 192 20.73 11.65 -14.12
C THR A 192 20.26 11.09 -15.48
N GLN A 193 20.90 11.53 -16.57
CA GLN A 193 20.65 11.05 -17.94
C GLN A 193 21.71 10.04 -18.42
N ASN A 194 22.82 9.89 -17.69
CA ASN A 194 23.90 8.98 -18.10
C ASN A 194 24.30 8.04 -16.96
N LEU A 195 23.92 6.77 -17.10
CA LEU A 195 24.25 5.69 -16.18
C LEU A 195 25.75 5.62 -15.87
N SER A 196 26.62 5.94 -16.83
CA SER A 196 28.09 5.93 -16.59
C SER A 196 28.53 6.98 -15.57
N ILE A 197 27.88 8.15 -15.54
CA ILE A 197 28.18 9.24 -14.60
C ILE A 197 27.62 8.89 -13.21
N SER A 198 26.39 8.38 -13.16
CA SER A 198 25.79 7.90 -11.91
C SER A 198 26.60 6.76 -11.29
N ALA A 199 27.08 5.83 -12.12
CA ALA A 199 27.93 4.72 -11.70
C ALA A 199 29.27 5.22 -11.13
N SER A 200 29.90 6.23 -11.75
CA SER A 200 31.17 6.75 -11.25
C SER A 200 31.05 7.42 -9.88
N TYR A 201 29.92 8.11 -9.61
CA TYR A 201 29.65 8.65 -8.27
C TYR A 201 29.44 7.54 -7.23
N LEU A 202 28.70 6.49 -7.58
CA LEU A 202 28.49 5.35 -6.69
C LEU A 202 29.81 4.63 -6.40
N GLU A 203 30.61 4.32 -7.43
CA GLU A 203 31.96 3.74 -7.29
C GLU A 203 32.86 4.60 -6.41
N THR A 204 32.80 5.93 -6.57
CA THR A 204 33.55 6.88 -5.73
C THR A 204 33.18 6.70 -4.26
N PHE A 205 31.89 6.65 -3.94
CA PHE A 205 31.43 6.41 -2.57
C PHE A 205 31.80 5.01 -2.06
N GLU A 206 31.77 3.97 -2.92
CA GLU A 206 32.22 2.63 -2.55
C GLU A 206 33.68 2.62 -2.10
N HIS A 207 34.55 3.33 -2.81
CA HIS A 207 35.94 3.47 -2.42
C HIS A 207 36.09 4.26 -1.11
N LEU A 208 35.38 5.38 -0.96
CA LEU A 208 35.41 6.17 0.28
C LEU A 208 35.03 5.33 1.50
N VAL A 209 33.93 4.57 1.45
CA VAL A 209 33.50 3.74 2.60
C VAL A 209 34.33 2.48 2.81
N SER A 210 35.14 2.08 1.82
CA SER A 210 36.00 0.90 1.93
C SER A 210 37.16 1.11 2.91
N ASN A 211 37.56 2.36 3.16
CA ASN A 211 38.52 2.70 4.20
C ASN A 211 37.80 3.04 5.51
N LYS A 212 38.14 2.34 6.60
CA LYS A 212 37.48 2.51 7.91
C LYS A 212 37.64 3.92 8.50
N ASN A 213 38.80 4.54 8.33
CA ASN A 213 39.07 5.88 8.86
C ASN A 213 38.20 6.91 8.14
N ILE A 214 38.14 6.82 6.80
CA ILE A 214 37.29 7.69 5.98
C ILE A 214 35.82 7.50 6.35
N LEU A 215 35.36 6.25 6.42
CA LEU A 215 33.99 5.94 6.80
C LEU A 215 33.60 6.52 8.17
N ASN A 216 34.46 6.36 9.18
CA ASN A 216 34.23 6.93 10.51
C ASN A 216 34.18 8.47 10.46
N ALA A 217 35.05 9.11 9.66
CA ALA A 217 35.04 10.56 9.48
C ALA A 217 33.73 11.03 8.82
N ILE A 218 33.30 10.38 7.73
CA ILE A 218 32.05 10.68 7.02
C ILE A 218 30.84 10.61 7.97
N VAL A 219 30.76 9.55 8.76
CA VAL A 219 29.64 9.33 9.69
C VAL A 219 29.72 10.23 10.93
N SER A 220 30.87 10.86 11.18
CA SER A 220 31.03 11.84 12.26
C SER A 220 30.67 13.27 11.86
N LEU A 221 30.46 13.53 10.57
CA LEU A 221 30.04 14.84 10.07
C LEU A 221 28.64 15.20 10.60
N GLU A 222 28.44 16.45 11.01
CA GLU A 222 27.11 16.96 11.39
C GLU A 222 26.13 16.91 10.20
N SER A 223 26.66 17.07 8.99
CA SER A 223 25.91 16.93 7.73
C SER A 223 25.50 15.49 7.41
N PHE A 224 25.92 14.47 8.17
CA PHE A 224 25.49 13.09 7.94
C PHE A 224 23.98 12.92 8.17
N ASN A 225 23.47 13.44 9.30
CA ASN A 225 22.05 13.48 9.62
C ASN A 225 21.65 14.84 10.24
N PRO A 226 21.51 15.89 9.41
CA PRO A 226 21.15 17.22 9.88
C PRO A 226 19.74 17.26 10.49
N LYS A 227 19.62 17.87 11.68
CA LYS A 227 18.37 17.92 12.44
C LYS A 227 17.56 19.19 12.16
N GLY A 228 16.23 19.09 12.27
CA GLY A 228 15.33 20.25 12.21
C GLY A 228 15.13 20.86 10.81
N ILE A 229 15.39 20.09 9.76
CA ILE A 229 15.23 20.52 8.37
C ILE A 229 14.05 19.82 7.70
N SER A 230 13.56 20.37 6.59
CA SER A 230 12.47 19.78 5.81
C SER A 230 12.90 18.51 5.06
N ALA A 231 11.94 17.65 4.68
CA ALA A 231 12.22 16.42 3.94
C ALA A 231 13.01 16.61 2.62
N PRO A 232 12.70 17.60 1.75
CA PRO A 232 13.51 17.87 0.57
C PRO A 232 14.92 18.37 0.91
N GLU A 233 15.08 19.09 2.01
CA GLU A 233 16.39 19.54 2.47
C GLU A 233 17.20 18.39 3.05
N LEU A 234 16.58 17.44 3.74
CA LEU A 234 17.25 16.23 4.22
C LEU A 234 17.79 15.40 3.08
N GLU A 235 17.04 15.30 1.98
CA GLU A 235 17.50 14.66 0.76
C GLU A 235 18.68 15.40 0.10
N LYS A 236 18.71 16.73 0.13
CA LYS A 236 19.72 17.53 -0.59
C LYS A 236 20.97 17.87 0.22
N LYS A 237 20.82 18.10 1.53
CA LYS A 237 21.87 18.63 2.42
C LYS A 237 22.56 17.54 3.23
N SER A 238 21.95 16.35 3.36
CA SER A 238 22.62 15.25 4.05
C SER A 238 23.72 14.63 3.20
N VAL A 239 24.65 13.93 3.85
CA VAL A 239 25.72 13.19 3.15
C VAL A 239 25.15 12.12 2.22
N LEU A 240 24.23 11.29 2.74
CA LEU A 240 23.73 10.13 1.99
C LEU A 240 22.50 10.43 1.13
N GLY A 241 21.78 11.52 1.39
CA GLY A 241 20.57 11.89 0.65
C GLY A 241 20.77 11.93 -0.86
N PRO A 242 21.71 12.73 -1.40
CA PRO A 242 21.93 12.82 -2.84
C PRO A 242 22.34 11.48 -3.46
N VAL A 243 23.16 10.69 -2.75
CA VAL A 243 23.64 9.38 -3.20
C VAL A 243 22.48 8.38 -3.26
N LEU A 244 21.64 8.32 -2.23
CA LEU A 244 20.48 7.44 -2.15
C LEU A 244 19.36 7.87 -3.11
N SER A 245 19.35 9.13 -3.57
CA SER A 245 18.44 9.64 -4.61
C SER A 245 18.84 9.28 -6.04
N ILE A 246 20.04 8.72 -6.26
CA ILE A 246 20.45 8.29 -7.60
C ILE A 246 19.48 7.21 -8.09
N SER A 247 18.75 7.50 -9.17
CA SER A 247 17.71 6.61 -9.69
C SER A 247 17.35 6.98 -11.14
N PRO A 248 16.89 6.01 -11.96
CA PRO A 248 16.22 6.34 -13.22
C PRO A 248 14.90 7.09 -13.01
N VAL A 249 14.34 7.12 -11.79
CA VAL A 249 13.09 7.82 -11.43
C VAL A 249 13.31 9.33 -11.36
N ASN A 250 13.42 10.00 -12.50
CA ASN A 250 13.48 11.45 -12.59
C ASN A 250 12.64 12.01 -13.76
N PRO A 251 12.13 13.26 -13.68
CA PRO A 251 11.26 13.82 -14.71
C PRO A 251 11.90 13.99 -16.10
N GLN A 252 13.23 14.08 -16.17
CA GLN A 252 13.92 14.25 -17.45
C GLN A 252 14.04 12.90 -18.18
N SER A 253 14.43 11.84 -17.47
CA SER A 253 14.46 10.47 -17.98
C SER A 253 13.06 10.00 -18.39
N SER A 254 12.00 10.38 -17.66
CA SER A 254 10.63 10.02 -18.07
C SER A 254 10.29 10.57 -19.45
N MET A 255 10.61 11.84 -19.73
CA MET A 255 10.34 12.45 -21.03
C MET A 255 11.22 11.89 -22.13
N ALA A 256 12.49 11.60 -21.85
CA ALA A 256 13.40 10.99 -22.83
C ALA A 256 12.94 9.59 -23.26
N THR A 257 12.42 8.78 -22.33
CA THR A 257 12.01 7.39 -22.60
C THR A 257 10.55 7.27 -23.03
N PHE A 258 9.64 8.01 -22.39
CA PHE A 258 8.18 7.85 -22.53
C PHE A 258 7.45 9.11 -22.99
N GLY A 259 8.16 10.18 -23.35
CA GLY A 259 7.56 11.43 -23.85
C GLY A 259 6.78 11.27 -25.16
N ASN A 260 6.82 10.12 -25.82
CA ASN A 260 5.95 9.76 -26.95
C ASN A 260 5.22 8.43 -26.72
N SER A 261 4.95 8.08 -25.45
CA SER A 261 4.34 6.79 -25.05
C SER A 261 3.04 6.46 -25.79
N SER A 262 2.23 7.47 -26.13
CA SER A 262 0.98 7.31 -26.90
C SER A 262 1.18 6.73 -28.30
N SER A 263 2.38 6.87 -28.90
CA SER A 263 2.72 6.33 -30.22
C SER A 263 3.59 5.06 -30.15
N LEU A 264 4.06 4.67 -28.96
CA LEU A 264 4.87 3.47 -28.77
C LEU A 264 3.99 2.20 -28.79
N THR A 265 4.54 1.13 -29.36
CA THR A 265 3.90 -0.20 -29.26
C THR A 265 4.01 -0.74 -27.84
N LYS A 266 3.07 -1.62 -27.45
CA LYS A 266 3.14 -2.31 -26.15
C LYS A 266 4.49 -3.00 -25.93
N ALA A 267 5.07 -3.62 -26.97
CA ALA A 267 6.37 -4.27 -26.89
C ALA A 267 7.52 -3.29 -26.62
N ALA A 268 7.52 -2.12 -27.28
CA ALA A 268 8.52 -1.08 -27.03
C ALA A 268 8.46 -0.57 -25.58
N ILE A 269 7.26 -0.37 -25.04
CA ILE A 269 7.06 0.02 -23.64
C ILE A 269 7.61 -1.04 -22.68
N GLN A 270 7.36 -2.33 -22.94
CA GLN A 270 7.90 -3.41 -22.10
C GLN A 270 9.42 -3.51 -22.17
N ASN A 271 10.03 -3.30 -23.34
CA ASN A 271 11.49 -3.25 -23.47
C ASN A 271 12.10 -2.08 -22.69
N ALA A 272 11.45 -0.90 -22.74
CA ALA A 272 11.85 0.25 -21.94
C ALA A 272 11.75 -0.04 -20.44
N TYR A 273 10.69 -0.72 -20.00
CA TYR A 273 10.58 -1.17 -18.60
C TYR A 273 11.72 -2.09 -18.19
N ALA A 274 12.08 -3.08 -19.02
CA ALA A 274 13.17 -4.00 -18.73
C ALA A 274 14.53 -3.27 -18.61
N GLY A 275 14.77 -2.27 -19.47
CA GLY A 275 15.96 -1.41 -19.38
C GLY A 275 16.02 -0.64 -18.06
N ILE A 276 14.95 0.07 -17.71
CA ILE A 276 14.86 0.85 -16.46
C ILE A 276 15.03 -0.04 -15.22
N ARG A 277 14.42 -1.23 -15.22
CA ARG A 277 14.56 -2.19 -14.11
C ARG A 277 15.98 -2.69 -13.95
N SER A 278 16.65 -2.98 -15.07
CA SER A 278 18.04 -3.44 -15.05
C SER A 278 18.98 -2.35 -14.52
N GLU A 279 18.77 -1.10 -14.95
CA GLU A 279 19.51 0.07 -14.46
C GLU A 279 19.27 0.30 -12.96
N LEU A 280 18.00 0.31 -12.52
CA LEU A 280 17.66 0.48 -11.12
C LEU A 280 18.26 -0.62 -10.24
N LYS A 281 18.21 -1.87 -10.69
CA LYS A 281 18.78 -3.01 -9.97
C LYS A 281 20.29 -2.83 -9.76
N PHE A 282 21.02 -2.43 -10.80
CA PHE A 282 22.44 -2.14 -10.71
C PHE A 282 22.74 -1.04 -9.67
N ILE A 283 21.97 0.07 -9.71
CA ILE A 283 22.12 1.17 -8.74
C ILE A 283 21.83 0.67 -7.31
N GLN A 284 20.75 -0.08 -7.10
CA GLN A 284 20.38 -0.59 -5.78
C GLN A 284 21.38 -1.61 -5.24
N GLU A 285 22.04 -2.40 -6.10
CA GLU A 285 23.14 -3.29 -5.70
C GLU A 285 24.33 -2.50 -5.14
N LYS A 286 24.71 -1.40 -5.79
CA LYS A 286 25.77 -0.48 -5.33
C LYS A 286 25.40 0.23 -4.04
N LEU A 287 24.18 0.77 -3.95
CA LEU A 287 23.67 1.40 -2.73
C LEU A 287 23.59 0.43 -1.55
N PHE A 288 23.24 -0.84 -1.82
CA PHE A 288 23.24 -1.88 -0.80
C PHE A 288 24.64 -2.18 -0.29
N TYR A 289 25.62 -2.32 -1.19
CA TYR A 289 27.01 -2.49 -0.79
C TYR A 289 27.50 -1.34 0.10
N LEU A 290 27.21 -0.09 -0.30
CA LEU A 290 27.52 1.11 0.47
C LEU A 290 26.94 1.04 1.90
N CYS A 291 25.63 0.80 2.02
CA CYS A 291 24.95 0.74 3.31
C CYS A 291 25.40 -0.45 4.16
N ASP A 292 25.62 -1.62 3.55
CA ASP A 292 26.12 -2.83 4.22
C ASP A 292 27.52 -2.60 4.82
N LYS A 293 28.40 -1.87 4.11
CA LYS A 293 29.71 -1.46 4.66
C LYS A 293 29.58 -0.55 5.86
N ILE A 294 28.69 0.45 5.82
CA ILE A 294 28.42 1.35 6.94
C ILE A 294 27.90 0.55 8.16
N ILE A 295 26.98 -0.39 7.94
CA ILE A 295 26.38 -1.24 8.98
C ILE A 295 27.40 -2.19 9.63
N ARG A 296 28.30 -2.78 8.83
CA ARG A 296 29.28 -3.77 9.31
C ARG A 296 30.51 -3.14 9.96
N ASN A 297 30.74 -1.84 9.79
CA ASN A 297 31.95 -1.19 10.25
C ASN A 297 32.03 -1.07 11.79
N SER A 298 31.00 -0.50 12.42
CA SER A 298 30.88 -0.44 13.88
C SER A 298 29.41 -0.31 14.31
N GLU A 299 29.13 -0.54 15.60
CA GLU A 299 27.80 -0.29 16.15
C GLU A 299 27.39 1.18 16.04
N GLU A 300 28.33 2.11 16.21
CA GLU A 300 28.04 3.54 16.09
C GLU A 300 27.63 3.91 14.66
N THR A 301 28.40 3.47 13.66
CA THR A 301 28.09 3.81 12.26
C THR A 301 26.78 3.21 11.80
N ARG A 302 26.49 1.99 12.25
CA ARG A 302 25.20 1.32 12.04
C ARG A 302 24.05 2.14 12.64
N ASN A 303 24.16 2.54 13.90
CA ASN A 303 23.08 3.27 14.58
C ASN A 303 22.82 4.63 13.91
N LYS A 304 23.87 5.35 13.51
CA LYS A 304 23.72 6.63 12.79
C LYS A 304 23.03 6.47 11.43
N LEU A 305 23.31 5.39 10.69
CA LEU A 305 22.60 5.12 9.44
C LEU A 305 21.11 4.82 9.69
N LEU A 306 20.79 4.04 10.71
CA LEU A 306 19.40 3.73 11.07
C LEU A 306 18.65 4.99 11.57
N GLU A 307 19.30 5.85 12.35
CA GLU A 307 18.76 7.15 12.77
C GLU A 307 18.51 8.08 11.57
N PHE A 308 19.37 8.04 10.53
CA PHE A 308 19.14 8.78 9.29
C PHE A 308 17.90 8.26 8.54
N PHE A 309 17.74 6.94 8.42
CA PHE A 309 16.52 6.36 7.82
C PHE A 309 15.26 6.70 8.64
N GLY A 310 15.35 6.68 9.97
CA GLY A 310 14.24 7.11 10.82
C GLY A 310 13.90 8.59 10.66
N SER A 311 14.90 9.46 10.61
CA SER A 311 14.72 10.91 10.39
C SER A 311 14.08 11.20 9.02
N LEU A 312 14.39 10.39 8.01
CA LEU A 312 13.76 10.50 6.69
C LEU A 312 12.27 10.11 6.73
N ILE A 313 11.88 9.12 7.54
CA ILE A 313 10.47 8.78 7.79
C ILE A 313 9.75 9.90 8.53
N ASP A 314 10.29 10.35 9.66
CA ASP A 314 9.67 11.40 10.49
C ASP A 314 9.40 12.68 9.68
N ALA A 315 10.25 13.00 8.70
CA ALA A 315 10.07 14.15 7.81
C ALA A 315 9.02 13.93 6.69
N ASN A 316 8.59 12.69 6.44
CA ASN A 316 7.82 12.27 5.26
C ASN A 316 6.44 11.66 5.55
N HIS A 317 5.89 11.78 6.75
CA HIS A 317 4.54 11.26 7.07
C HIS A 317 3.45 11.78 6.10
N LYS A 318 3.62 12.99 5.54
CA LYS A 318 2.69 13.60 4.59
C LYS A 318 2.60 12.90 3.23
N ARG A 319 3.47 11.92 2.92
CA ARG A 319 3.44 11.19 1.63
C ARG A 319 2.16 10.38 1.41
N VAL A 320 1.49 9.96 2.48
CA VAL A 320 0.24 9.19 2.44
C VAL A 320 -1.00 10.05 2.68
N ALA A 321 -0.85 11.37 2.79
CA ALA A 321 -1.98 12.28 2.97
C ALA A 321 -2.95 12.24 1.76
N MET A 322 -4.23 12.53 2.03
CA MET A 322 -5.28 12.56 0.99
C MET A 322 -4.90 13.50 -0.16
N GLN A 323 -4.35 14.68 0.19
CA GLN A 323 -3.74 15.62 -0.74
C GLN A 323 -2.27 15.82 -0.35
N VAL A 324 -1.38 15.48 -1.28
CA VAL A 324 0.08 15.57 -1.05
C VAL A 324 0.63 16.77 -1.81
N ASP A 325 1.36 17.62 -1.09
CA ASP A 325 2.20 18.62 -1.72
C ASP A 325 3.60 18.03 -1.98
N TYR A 326 3.92 17.77 -3.24
CA TYR A 326 5.19 17.18 -3.66
C TYR A 326 6.40 18.10 -3.42
N LYS A 327 6.18 19.37 -3.06
CA LYS A 327 7.26 20.32 -2.76
C LYS A 327 7.81 20.18 -1.33
N VAL A 328 7.05 19.57 -0.43
CA VAL A 328 7.39 19.47 1.00
C VAL A 328 7.81 18.06 1.44
N ILE A 329 7.88 17.12 0.51
CA ILE A 329 8.28 15.72 0.74
C ILE A 329 9.55 15.38 -0.05
N SER A 330 10.25 14.34 0.37
CA SER A 330 11.37 13.77 -0.37
C SER A 330 10.88 13.13 -1.68
N SER A 331 11.79 12.99 -2.64
CA SER A 331 11.51 12.41 -3.95
C SER A 331 11.18 10.91 -3.86
N ASP A 332 10.45 10.40 -4.85
CA ASP A 332 10.15 8.97 -4.93
C ASP A 332 11.41 8.11 -5.13
N ALA A 333 12.47 8.69 -5.71
CA ALA A 333 13.74 8.02 -5.97
C ALA A 333 14.40 7.51 -4.68
N ILE A 334 14.64 8.40 -3.71
CA ILE A 334 15.25 8.02 -2.42
C ILE A 334 14.34 7.05 -1.64
N MET A 335 13.03 7.29 -1.66
CA MET A 335 12.08 6.47 -0.91
C MET A 335 11.99 5.04 -1.47
N ILE A 336 11.99 4.87 -2.79
CA ILE A 336 12.00 3.54 -3.43
C ILE A 336 13.33 2.83 -3.15
N ASN A 337 14.46 3.53 -3.28
CA ASN A 337 15.77 2.95 -3.04
C ASN A 337 15.89 2.46 -1.59
N VAL A 338 15.59 3.31 -0.60
CA VAL A 338 15.68 2.91 0.81
C VAL A 338 14.69 1.79 1.16
N THR A 339 13.49 1.79 0.56
CA THR A 339 12.55 0.66 0.71
C THR A 339 13.18 -0.65 0.22
N ALA A 340 13.79 -0.65 -0.97
CA ALA A 340 14.46 -1.85 -1.52
C ALA A 340 15.64 -2.30 -0.64
N LEU A 341 16.42 -1.36 -0.10
CA LEU A 341 17.54 -1.64 0.80
C LEU A 341 17.07 -2.31 2.09
N LEU A 342 16.06 -1.75 2.76
CA LEU A 342 15.54 -2.27 4.04
C LEU A 342 14.89 -3.64 3.87
N VAL A 343 14.10 -3.83 2.81
CA VAL A 343 13.54 -5.15 2.47
C VAL A 343 14.67 -6.17 2.25
N ARG A 344 15.75 -5.79 1.57
CA ARG A 344 16.93 -6.65 1.37
C ARG A 344 17.66 -6.96 2.67
N PHE A 345 17.81 -5.99 3.58
CA PHE A 345 18.38 -6.24 4.91
C PHE A 345 17.51 -7.16 5.78
N CYS A 346 16.21 -7.27 5.48
CA CYS A 346 15.30 -8.19 6.16
C CYS A 346 15.39 -9.65 5.67
N GLU A 347 15.82 -9.89 4.42
CA GLU A 347 15.88 -11.22 3.81
C GLU A 347 16.57 -12.30 4.68
N PRO A 348 17.67 -12.03 5.41
CA PRO A 348 18.33 -13.06 6.20
C PRO A 348 17.51 -13.61 7.37
N PHE A 349 16.43 -12.94 7.78
CA PHE A 349 15.58 -13.36 8.90
C PHE A 349 14.08 -13.44 8.59
N VAL A 350 13.68 -13.04 7.38
CA VAL A 350 12.33 -13.19 6.86
C VAL A 350 12.21 -14.54 6.15
N ASP A 351 11.47 -15.46 6.73
CA ASP A 351 11.17 -16.76 6.14
C ASP A 351 9.73 -17.20 6.42
N VAL A 352 9.18 -18.05 5.56
CA VAL A 352 7.77 -18.47 5.63
C VAL A 352 7.45 -19.29 6.88
N HIS A 353 8.46 -19.82 7.58
CA HIS A 353 8.29 -20.60 8.80
C HIS A 353 8.55 -19.79 10.08
N GLY A 354 8.94 -18.52 9.95
CA GLY A 354 9.22 -17.65 11.10
C GLY A 354 10.40 -18.11 11.95
N THR A 355 11.42 -18.78 11.39
CA THR A 355 12.52 -19.39 12.16
C THR A 355 13.31 -18.41 13.04
N LYS A 356 13.35 -17.13 12.67
CA LYS A 356 14.06 -16.07 13.42
C LYS A 356 13.12 -15.01 13.98
N ILE A 357 11.83 -15.30 14.06
CA ILE A 357 10.81 -14.34 14.52
C ILE A 357 11.05 -13.84 15.94
N ASP A 358 11.64 -14.69 16.80
CA ASP A 358 11.99 -14.37 18.19
C ASP A 358 13.09 -13.31 18.35
N LYS A 359 13.82 -13.01 17.27
CA LYS A 359 14.86 -11.97 17.31
C LYS A 359 14.29 -10.55 17.26
N ILE A 360 13.01 -10.41 16.91
CA ILE A 360 12.32 -9.13 16.77
C ILE A 360 11.62 -8.82 18.10
N SER A 361 11.97 -7.67 18.69
CA SER A 361 11.37 -7.19 19.93
C SER A 361 9.94 -6.69 19.69
N MET A 362 9.01 -7.07 20.56
CA MET A 362 7.62 -6.56 20.55
C MET A 362 7.48 -5.25 21.34
N ASP A 363 8.42 -4.96 22.23
CA ASP A 363 8.50 -3.75 23.05
C ASP A 363 9.27 -2.61 22.37
N TYR A 364 9.41 -2.65 21.03
CA TYR A 364 10.26 -1.74 20.25
C TYR A 364 10.00 -0.24 20.51
N PHE A 365 8.72 0.16 20.61
CA PHE A 365 8.36 1.55 20.90
C PHE A 365 8.40 1.92 22.39
N SER A 366 8.60 0.94 23.28
CA SER A 366 8.88 1.17 24.70
C SER A 366 10.38 1.30 25.01
N ILE A 367 11.25 0.86 24.10
CA ILE A 367 12.70 1.12 24.11
C ILE A 367 13.03 2.29 23.19
N LYS A 368 14.28 2.75 23.15
CA LYS A 368 14.71 3.88 22.29
C LYS A 368 14.55 3.51 20.79
N PRO A 369 13.49 3.96 20.09
CA PRO A 369 13.28 3.63 18.68
C PRO A 369 14.04 4.62 17.78
N VAL A 370 14.26 4.28 16.51
CA VAL A 370 14.96 5.15 15.57
C VAL A 370 14.04 6.15 14.85
N TYR A 371 12.72 5.98 14.96
CA TYR A 371 11.68 6.88 14.42
C TYR A 371 10.49 6.99 15.39
N THR A 372 9.64 7.99 15.19
CA THR A 372 8.53 8.33 16.08
C THR A 372 7.17 7.85 15.54
N ILE A 373 6.19 7.67 16.43
CA ILE A 373 4.81 7.29 16.09
C ILE A 373 3.78 8.20 16.76
N ASP A 374 4.18 9.39 17.20
CA ASP A 374 3.38 10.25 18.07
C ASP A 374 2.09 10.76 17.40
N ASP A 375 2.15 10.98 16.07
CA ASP A 375 1.03 11.47 15.25
C ASP A 375 0.26 10.32 14.55
N GLU A 376 0.59 9.07 14.85
CA GLU A 376 0.01 7.91 14.17
C GLU A 376 -1.34 7.51 14.77
N THR A 377 -2.26 7.10 13.88
CA THR A 377 -3.50 6.47 14.32
C THR A 377 -3.18 5.07 14.83
N MET A 378 -3.63 4.75 16.04
CA MET A 378 -3.32 3.49 16.70
C MET A 378 -4.36 2.41 16.36
N ILE A 379 -3.96 1.13 16.40
CA ILE A 379 -4.83 -0.01 16.07
C ILE A 379 -6.12 -0.02 16.92
N ASN A 380 -5.98 0.18 18.24
CA ASN A 380 -7.09 0.18 19.17
C ASN A 380 -6.78 0.95 20.47
N GLY A 381 -6.59 2.26 20.35
CA GLY A 381 -6.38 3.17 21.47
C GLY A 381 -6.41 4.62 21.02
N ASP A 382 -6.40 5.55 21.97
CA ASP A 382 -6.24 6.98 21.67
C ASP A 382 -4.82 7.49 21.98
N SER A 383 -4.49 8.68 21.48
CA SER A 383 -3.16 9.28 21.64
C SER A 383 -2.80 9.59 23.10
N THR A 384 -3.79 9.78 23.98
CA THR A 384 -3.56 10.07 25.41
C THR A 384 -3.20 8.78 26.16
N GLU A 385 -3.96 7.71 25.90
CA GLU A 385 -3.68 6.37 26.42
C GLU A 385 -2.31 5.87 25.97
N ALA A 386 -1.99 6.06 24.68
CA ALA A 386 -0.69 5.67 24.12
C ALA A 386 0.47 6.41 24.80
N LYS A 387 0.36 7.74 24.99
CA LYS A 387 1.38 8.53 25.70
C LYS A 387 1.56 8.05 27.13
N ALA A 388 0.47 7.84 27.88
CA ALA A 388 0.53 7.34 29.25
C ALA A 388 1.16 5.93 29.35
N PHE A 389 0.85 5.05 28.38
CA PHE A 389 1.45 3.72 28.31
C PHE A 389 2.96 3.81 28.08
N TYR A 390 3.39 4.53 27.06
CA TYR A 390 4.81 4.64 26.72
C TYR A 390 5.61 5.40 27.78
N GLU A 391 5.05 6.41 28.46
CA GLU A 391 5.70 7.07 29.60
C GLU A 391 5.98 6.08 30.75
N LYS A 392 5.06 5.14 30.99
CA LYS A 392 5.19 4.13 32.04
C LYS A 392 6.15 2.99 31.66
N THR A 393 6.15 2.58 30.40
CA THR A 393 6.96 1.44 29.92
C THR A 393 8.33 1.84 29.39
N LYS A 394 8.61 3.15 29.25
CA LYS A 394 9.85 3.66 28.68
C LYS A 394 11.07 3.13 29.42
N ASP A 395 11.88 2.34 28.72
CA ASP A 395 13.20 1.92 29.18
C ASP A 395 14.27 2.59 28.32
N SER A 396 14.68 3.81 28.70
CA SER A 396 15.71 4.56 28.00
C SER A 396 17.11 3.94 28.13
N THR A 397 17.28 2.92 28.98
CA THR A 397 18.56 2.23 29.16
C THR A 397 18.79 1.14 28.13
N LYS A 398 17.71 0.59 27.53
CA LYS A 398 17.77 -0.43 26.49
C LYS A 398 17.76 0.18 25.08
N LYS A 399 18.65 -0.32 24.24
CA LYS A 399 18.66 -0.05 22.80
C LYS A 399 18.06 -1.24 22.06
N ALA A 400 17.34 -0.94 20.99
CA ALA A 400 16.88 -1.96 20.07
C ALA A 400 18.06 -2.71 19.43
N ASN A 401 17.81 -3.96 19.07
CA ASN A 401 18.76 -4.71 18.26
C ASN A 401 18.59 -4.34 16.78
N PHE A 402 19.65 -4.50 16.00
CA PHE A 402 19.66 -4.18 14.56
C PHE A 402 18.52 -4.87 13.77
N ILE A 403 18.18 -6.12 14.11
CA ILE A 403 17.12 -6.86 13.42
C ILE A 403 15.77 -6.17 13.62
N SER A 404 15.50 -5.71 14.84
CA SER A 404 14.28 -4.98 15.17
C SER A 404 14.27 -3.63 14.46
N ASP A 405 15.33 -2.83 14.57
CA ASP A 405 15.39 -1.52 13.90
C ASP A 405 15.09 -1.62 12.40
N VAL A 406 15.75 -2.54 11.70
CA VAL A 406 15.54 -2.75 10.26
C VAL A 406 14.14 -3.28 9.97
N PHE A 407 13.60 -4.17 10.79
CA PHE A 407 12.25 -4.71 10.61
C PHE A 407 11.18 -3.60 10.73
N TYR A 408 11.22 -2.81 11.81
CA TYR A 408 10.26 -1.72 12.03
C TYR A 408 10.42 -0.59 11.00
N LEU A 409 11.66 -0.24 10.64
CA LEU A 409 11.91 0.68 9.52
C LEU A 409 11.35 0.14 8.20
N ALA A 410 11.53 -1.16 7.90
CA ALA A 410 10.98 -1.75 6.68
C ALA A 410 9.45 -1.63 6.63
N ILE A 411 8.75 -1.83 7.75
CA ILE A 411 7.30 -1.60 7.84
C ILE A 411 6.97 -0.13 7.52
N ALA A 412 7.65 0.83 8.15
CA ALA A 412 7.43 2.25 7.92
C ALA A 412 7.70 2.66 6.45
N TYR A 413 8.77 2.15 5.83
CA TYR A 413 9.09 2.41 4.42
C TYR A 413 8.14 1.70 3.44
N LEU A 414 7.57 0.55 3.80
CA LEU A 414 6.49 -0.04 3.02
C LEU A 414 5.23 0.81 3.07
N HIS A 415 4.99 1.58 4.14
CA HIS A 415 3.89 2.53 4.22
C HIS A 415 4.20 3.87 3.51
N TYR A 416 5.15 4.67 4.01
CA TYR A 416 5.43 6.02 3.48
C TYR A 416 6.29 6.03 2.22
N GLY A 417 7.14 5.01 2.05
CA GLY A 417 8.04 4.88 0.92
C GLY A 417 7.36 4.23 -0.28
N GLY A 418 7.52 2.90 -0.39
CA GLY A 418 6.93 2.11 -1.47
C GLY A 418 5.40 2.26 -1.57
N GLY A 419 4.69 2.17 -0.45
CA GLY A 419 3.23 2.36 -0.38
C GLY A 419 2.79 3.76 -0.80
N GLY A 420 3.50 4.79 -0.34
CA GLY A 420 3.28 6.18 -0.78
C GLY A 420 3.42 6.34 -2.30
N CYS A 421 4.43 5.72 -2.91
CA CYS A 421 4.60 5.71 -4.37
C CYS A 421 3.46 4.94 -5.08
N MET A 422 2.96 3.86 -4.50
CA MET A 422 1.80 3.13 -5.05
C MET A 422 0.52 3.97 -5.01
N HIS A 423 0.26 4.67 -3.91
CA HIS A 423 -0.87 5.61 -3.80
C HIS A 423 -0.74 6.77 -4.79
N TYR A 424 0.48 7.27 -5.01
CA TYR A 424 0.73 8.26 -6.05
C TYR A 424 0.40 7.74 -7.45
N HIS A 425 0.88 6.54 -7.80
CA HIS A 425 0.61 5.92 -9.10
C HIS A 425 -0.91 5.74 -9.32
N GLU A 426 -1.65 5.28 -8.31
CA GLU A 426 -3.10 5.07 -8.40
C GLU A 426 -3.89 6.38 -8.53
N ARG A 427 -3.51 7.44 -7.80
CA ARG A 427 -4.10 8.78 -7.97
C ARG A 427 -3.81 9.36 -9.34
N THR A 428 -2.57 9.19 -9.82
CA THR A 428 -2.15 9.65 -11.15
C THR A 428 -2.91 8.93 -12.26
N ARG A 429 -3.21 7.64 -12.09
CA ARG A 429 -4.07 6.88 -13.02
C ARG A 429 -5.45 7.52 -13.16
N LYS A 430 -6.14 7.79 -12.05
CA LYS A 430 -7.46 8.44 -12.04
C LYS A 430 -7.40 9.83 -12.68
N HIS A 431 -6.38 10.62 -12.33
CA HIS A 431 -6.19 11.94 -12.92
C HIS A 431 -5.97 11.88 -14.44
N LEU A 432 -5.20 10.90 -14.94
CA LEU A 432 -5.03 10.68 -16.38
C LEU A 432 -6.34 10.29 -17.07
N GLU A 433 -7.19 9.47 -16.44
CA GLU A 433 -8.52 9.12 -16.94
C GLU A 433 -9.42 10.38 -17.02
N ASP A 434 -9.41 11.23 -16.00
CA ASP A 434 -10.15 12.51 -15.99
C ASP A 434 -9.65 13.48 -17.07
N MET A 435 -8.33 13.60 -17.25
CA MET A 435 -7.73 14.41 -18.32
C MET A 435 -8.12 13.87 -19.71
N GLN A 436 -8.15 12.55 -19.89
CA GLN A 436 -8.60 11.93 -21.16
C GLN A 436 -10.08 12.22 -21.43
N ASN A 437 -10.94 12.16 -20.41
CA ASN A 437 -12.35 12.52 -20.54
C ASN A 437 -12.53 14.00 -20.90
N HIS A 438 -11.75 14.90 -20.27
CA HIS A 438 -11.77 16.33 -20.56
C HIS A 438 -11.26 16.64 -21.98
N GLU A 439 -10.22 15.94 -22.43
CA GLU A 439 -9.71 16.05 -23.80
C GLU A 439 -10.78 15.64 -24.83
N GLN A 440 -11.48 14.53 -24.61
CA GLN A 440 -12.59 14.11 -25.48
C GLN A 440 -13.72 15.15 -25.50
N TYR A 441 -14.04 15.75 -24.35
CA TYR A 441 -15.02 16.83 -24.26
C TYR A 441 -14.60 18.07 -25.08
N LEU A 442 -13.36 18.53 -24.93
CA LEU A 442 -12.83 19.66 -25.70
C LEU A 442 -12.78 19.37 -27.21
N LYS A 443 -12.44 18.13 -27.61
CA LYS A 443 -12.48 17.69 -29.01
C LYS A 443 -13.89 17.80 -29.60
N LYS A 444 -14.91 17.36 -28.87
CA LYS A 444 -16.32 17.51 -29.28
C LYS A 444 -16.75 18.97 -29.38
N GLN A 445 -16.36 19.83 -28.43
CA GLN A 445 -16.65 21.26 -28.51
C GLN A 445 -15.96 21.92 -29.70
N LEU A 446 -14.71 21.55 -30.00
CA LEU A 446 -13.98 22.10 -31.14
C LEU A 446 -14.70 21.81 -32.48
N GLU A 447 -15.33 20.64 -32.62
CA GLU A 447 -16.15 20.31 -33.78
C GLU A 447 -17.39 21.20 -33.88
N GLN A 448 -18.02 21.54 -32.75
CA GLN A 448 -19.21 22.41 -32.69
C GLN A 448 -18.90 23.89 -32.98
N TYR A 449 -17.76 24.39 -32.50
CA TYR A 449 -17.37 25.80 -32.59
C TYR A 449 -16.42 26.10 -33.77
N LYS A 450 -16.31 25.17 -34.73
CA LYS A 450 -15.46 25.31 -35.91
C LYS A 450 -15.87 26.53 -36.74
N GLY A 451 -14.93 27.42 -37.05
CA GLY A 451 -15.16 28.67 -37.76
C GLY A 451 -15.56 29.87 -36.87
N THR A 452 -15.62 29.71 -35.55
CA THR A 452 -15.93 30.81 -34.61
C THR A 452 -14.66 31.44 -34.00
N PRO A 453 -14.72 32.66 -33.43
CA PRO A 453 -13.58 33.27 -32.73
C PRO A 453 -13.03 32.41 -31.57
N ASN A 454 -13.86 31.54 -30.99
CA ASN A 454 -13.49 30.66 -29.89
C ASN A 454 -12.69 29.43 -30.34
N GLU A 455 -12.65 29.10 -31.64
CA GLU A 455 -11.92 27.94 -32.17
C GLU A 455 -10.43 27.99 -31.81
N ARG A 456 -9.80 29.17 -31.93
CA ARG A 456 -8.39 29.36 -31.63
C ARG A 456 -8.09 29.14 -30.14
N ALA A 457 -8.97 29.63 -29.25
CA ALA A 457 -8.83 29.45 -27.81
C ALA A 457 -8.96 27.98 -27.41
N LEU A 458 -9.95 27.27 -27.97
CA LEU A 458 -10.14 25.82 -27.75
C LEU A 458 -8.96 24.99 -28.24
N LYS A 459 -8.41 25.32 -29.42
CA LYS A 459 -7.19 24.67 -29.94
C LYS A 459 -5.99 24.87 -29.02
N MET A 460 -5.78 26.09 -28.51
CA MET A 460 -4.68 26.36 -27.56
C MET A 460 -4.86 25.63 -26.22
N ALA A 461 -6.09 25.57 -25.70
CA ALA A 461 -6.40 24.82 -24.49
C ALA A 461 -6.11 23.32 -24.67
N LEU A 462 -6.48 22.76 -25.82
CA LEU A 462 -6.25 21.35 -26.16
C LEU A 462 -4.74 21.03 -26.27
N VAL A 463 -3.96 21.87 -26.96
CA VAL A 463 -2.49 21.71 -27.04
C VAL A 463 -1.84 21.76 -25.66
N LYS A 464 -2.28 22.68 -24.79
CA LYS A 464 -1.79 22.77 -23.41
C LYS A 464 -2.11 21.50 -22.62
N LEU A 465 -3.35 21.03 -22.70
CA LEU A 465 -3.80 19.81 -22.02
C LEU A 465 -3.04 18.58 -22.51
N GLU A 466 -2.83 18.43 -23.82
CA GLU A 466 -2.06 17.33 -24.40
C GLU A 466 -0.59 17.35 -23.94
N GLY A 467 0.02 18.53 -23.86
CA GLY A 467 1.38 18.71 -23.32
C GLY A 467 1.50 18.31 -21.84
N GLU A 468 0.59 18.79 -21.00
CA GLU A 468 0.55 18.43 -19.57
C GLU A 468 0.28 16.93 -19.37
N LYS A 469 -0.68 16.36 -20.11
CA LYS A 469 -1.01 14.93 -20.07
C LYS A 469 0.19 14.08 -20.44
N ASN A 470 0.96 14.50 -21.45
CA ASN A 470 2.13 13.76 -21.91
C ASN A 470 3.22 13.66 -20.84
N ILE A 471 3.50 14.76 -20.14
CA ILE A 471 4.48 14.78 -19.03
C ILE A 471 4.04 13.83 -17.91
N ILE A 472 2.76 13.91 -17.52
CA ILE A 472 2.20 13.06 -16.45
C ILE A 472 2.20 11.59 -16.88
N ASN A 473 1.81 11.28 -18.12
CA ASN A 473 1.77 9.91 -18.63
C ASN A 473 3.18 9.30 -18.73
N ALA A 474 4.17 10.09 -19.16
CA ALA A 474 5.57 9.66 -19.19
C ALA A 474 6.08 9.30 -17.79
N TYR A 475 5.77 10.13 -16.79
CA TYR A 475 6.14 9.85 -15.39
C TYR A 475 5.38 8.65 -14.81
N PHE A 476 4.10 8.49 -15.16
CA PHE A 476 3.28 7.34 -14.81
C PHE A 476 3.92 6.02 -15.29
N HIS A 477 4.36 5.97 -16.56
CA HIS A 477 5.06 4.81 -17.11
C HIS A 477 6.38 4.52 -16.41
N LEU A 478 7.16 5.56 -16.06
CA LEU A 478 8.41 5.42 -15.33
C LEU A 478 8.21 4.83 -13.92
N ILE A 479 7.29 5.39 -13.14
CA ILE A 479 6.94 4.88 -11.81
C ILE A 479 6.40 3.46 -11.91
N LYS A 480 5.56 3.16 -12.91
CA LYS A 480 5.06 1.81 -13.16
C LYS A 480 6.18 0.81 -13.46
N ALA A 481 7.17 1.20 -14.27
CA ALA A 481 8.32 0.35 -14.58
C ALA A 481 9.03 -0.12 -13.32
N VAL A 482 9.21 0.79 -12.36
CA VAL A 482 9.92 0.55 -11.11
C VAL A 482 9.07 -0.19 -10.08
N LEU A 483 7.85 0.28 -9.81
CA LEU A 483 6.99 -0.31 -8.77
C LEU A 483 6.55 -1.73 -9.12
N PHE A 484 6.44 -2.08 -10.41
CA PHE A 484 5.93 -3.37 -10.86
C PHE A 484 7.07 -4.34 -11.18
N ASP A 485 8.28 -4.10 -10.65
CA ASP A 485 9.38 -5.04 -10.76
C ASP A 485 9.10 -6.32 -9.96
N HIS A 486 9.15 -7.46 -10.66
CA HIS A 486 8.75 -8.74 -10.08
C HIS A 486 9.74 -9.21 -8.99
N HIS A 487 11.02 -8.86 -9.08
CA HIS A 487 12.01 -9.27 -8.08
C HIS A 487 11.78 -8.56 -6.75
N LEU A 488 11.71 -7.23 -6.77
CA LEU A 488 11.43 -6.43 -5.56
C LEU A 488 10.06 -6.81 -4.95
N GLN A 489 9.01 -6.92 -5.77
CA GLN A 489 7.67 -7.25 -5.26
C GLN A 489 7.59 -8.66 -4.68
N SER A 490 8.39 -9.62 -5.19
CA SER A 490 8.52 -10.94 -4.57
C SER A 490 9.14 -10.88 -3.17
N GLN A 491 10.16 -10.03 -2.97
CA GLN A 491 10.78 -9.83 -1.66
C GLN A 491 9.80 -9.14 -0.68
N ILE A 492 9.08 -8.11 -1.16
CA ILE A 492 8.05 -7.41 -0.38
C ILE A 492 6.92 -8.37 0.01
N MET A 493 6.48 -9.26 -0.88
CA MET A 493 5.46 -10.27 -0.56
C MET A 493 5.93 -11.21 0.55
N LYS A 494 7.18 -11.70 0.50
CA LYS A 494 7.74 -12.54 1.57
C LYS A 494 7.79 -11.79 2.90
N PHE A 495 8.19 -10.52 2.87
CA PHE A 495 8.15 -9.66 4.06
C PHE A 495 6.73 -9.52 4.62
N ASN A 496 5.74 -9.27 3.76
CA ASN A 496 4.33 -9.15 4.17
C ASN A 496 3.76 -10.46 4.75
N LEU A 497 4.14 -11.61 4.20
CA LEU A 497 3.79 -12.92 4.77
C LEU A 497 4.41 -13.10 6.16
N PHE A 498 5.67 -12.73 6.33
CA PHE A 498 6.33 -12.77 7.64
C PHE A 498 5.75 -11.76 8.63
N LEU A 499 5.38 -10.56 8.18
CA LEU A 499 4.67 -9.58 8.98
C LEU A 499 3.31 -10.13 9.45
N SER A 500 2.59 -10.84 8.57
CA SER A 500 1.36 -11.54 8.94
C SER A 500 1.61 -12.55 10.06
N LEU A 501 2.73 -13.30 10.00
CA LEU A 501 3.12 -14.22 11.08
C LEU A 501 3.41 -13.49 12.39
N PHE A 502 4.19 -12.40 12.30
CA PHE A 502 4.59 -11.60 13.45
C PHE A 502 3.40 -10.98 14.17
N LEU A 503 2.44 -10.43 13.43
CA LEU A 503 1.25 -9.80 14.01
C LEU A 503 0.32 -10.83 14.67
N VAL A 504 0.16 -12.02 14.09
CA VAL A 504 -0.58 -13.11 14.75
C VAL A 504 0.14 -13.56 16.02
N ARG A 505 1.48 -13.73 15.97
CA ARG A 505 2.30 -14.06 17.15
C ARG A 505 2.22 -12.97 18.22
N ALA A 506 2.14 -11.71 17.84
CA ALA A 506 2.04 -10.57 18.75
C ALA A 506 0.75 -10.61 19.59
N VAL A 507 -0.32 -11.22 19.08
CA VAL A 507 -1.60 -11.34 19.79
C VAL A 507 -1.89 -12.74 20.35
N ASP A 508 -1.18 -13.77 19.89
CA ASP A 508 -1.22 -15.13 20.42
C ASP A 508 -0.94 -15.13 21.94
N PRO A 509 -1.86 -15.64 22.79
CA PRO A 509 -1.64 -15.73 24.24
C PRO A 509 -0.39 -16.54 24.63
N GLU A 510 -0.05 -17.59 23.88
CA GLU A 510 1.11 -18.45 24.18
C GLU A 510 2.42 -17.93 23.58
N LYS A 511 2.36 -16.97 22.65
CA LYS A 511 3.52 -16.48 21.87
C LYS A 511 4.32 -17.63 21.26
N LYS A 512 3.65 -18.63 20.67
CA LYS A 512 4.29 -19.80 20.03
C LYS A 512 3.99 -19.93 18.56
N TYR A 513 3.04 -19.19 18.02
CA TYR A 513 2.82 -19.12 16.59
C TYR A 513 4.07 -18.62 15.83
N PRO A 514 4.50 -19.23 14.71
CA PRO A 514 3.84 -20.31 13.96
C PRO A 514 4.23 -21.74 14.33
N SER A 515 5.14 -21.96 15.28
CA SER A 515 5.59 -23.30 15.69
C SER A 515 4.44 -24.15 16.26
N GLN A 516 3.48 -23.50 16.90
CA GLN A 516 2.21 -24.08 17.33
C GLN A 516 1.06 -23.36 16.64
N LYS A 517 0.07 -24.12 16.15
CA LYS A 517 -1.15 -23.53 15.58
C LYS A 517 -1.95 -22.82 16.68
N ILE A 518 -2.52 -21.67 16.34
CA ILE A 518 -3.44 -20.93 17.21
C ILE A 518 -4.82 -21.60 17.24
N SER A 519 -5.54 -21.36 18.33
CA SER A 519 -6.97 -21.69 18.46
C SER A 519 -7.74 -20.39 18.67
N LEU A 520 -8.86 -20.25 17.96
CA LEU A 520 -9.73 -19.08 18.02
C LEU A 520 -11.14 -19.45 18.49
N PRO A 521 -11.86 -18.54 19.15
CA PRO A 521 -11.42 -17.21 19.59
C PRO A 521 -10.38 -17.28 20.73
N PHE A 522 -9.62 -16.21 20.95
CA PHE A 522 -8.72 -16.14 22.10
C PHE A 522 -9.51 -15.93 23.41
N PRO A 523 -8.94 -16.29 24.58
CA PRO A 523 -9.64 -16.15 25.86
C PRO A 523 -9.95 -14.70 26.28
N SER A 524 -9.17 -13.74 25.78
CA SER A 524 -9.37 -12.31 26.03
C SER A 524 -9.92 -11.65 24.78
N ASP A 525 -11.04 -10.94 24.92
CA ASP A 525 -11.59 -10.12 23.84
C ASP A 525 -10.81 -8.82 23.62
N GLN A 526 -9.90 -8.46 24.54
CA GLN A 526 -9.05 -7.29 24.39
C GLN A 526 -7.64 -7.67 23.93
N PRO A 527 -7.06 -6.94 22.97
CA PRO A 527 -5.68 -7.18 22.53
C PRO A 527 -4.69 -6.81 23.64
N PRO A 528 -3.44 -7.32 23.59
CA PRO A 528 -2.37 -6.88 24.49
C PRO A 528 -2.13 -5.37 24.39
N ASP A 529 -1.80 -4.72 25.51
CA ASP A 529 -1.69 -3.25 25.56
C ASP A 529 -0.64 -2.69 24.61
N PHE A 530 0.53 -3.32 24.47
CA PHE A 530 1.54 -2.87 23.50
C PHE A 530 1.04 -2.91 22.05
N PHE A 531 0.16 -3.88 21.72
CA PHE A 531 -0.39 -4.03 20.38
C PHE A 531 -1.46 -2.98 20.09
N LYS A 532 -2.26 -2.58 21.10
CA LYS A 532 -3.27 -1.51 20.98
C LYS A 532 -2.68 -0.22 20.46
N PHE A 533 -1.47 0.12 20.94
CA PHE A 533 -0.77 1.36 20.67
C PHE A 533 0.28 1.25 19.57
N TRP A 534 0.24 0.20 18.74
CA TRP A 534 0.97 0.19 17.49
C TRP A 534 0.21 0.98 16.42
N PRO A 535 0.92 1.57 15.44
CA PRO A 535 0.28 2.25 14.32
C PRO A 535 -0.63 1.32 13.51
N GLU A 536 -1.78 1.83 13.10
CA GLU A 536 -2.79 1.12 12.31
C GLU A 536 -2.22 0.60 10.98
N TYR A 537 -1.25 1.33 10.39
CA TYR A 537 -0.63 0.93 9.13
C TYR A 537 0.06 -0.44 9.19
N PHE A 538 0.43 -0.95 10.37
CA PHE A 538 0.98 -2.31 10.52
C PHE A 538 0.02 -3.36 9.99
N LEU A 539 -1.29 -3.14 10.18
CA LEU A 539 -2.35 -3.98 9.68
C LEU A 539 -2.72 -3.65 8.23
N ASP A 540 -2.69 -2.38 7.83
CA ASP A 540 -3.15 -1.92 6.52
C ASP A 540 -2.14 -2.17 5.37
N ILE A 541 -0.84 -2.25 5.66
CA ILE A 541 0.20 -2.58 4.66
C ILE A 541 -0.11 -3.93 4.00
N ILE A 542 -0.46 -4.95 4.79
CA ILE A 542 -0.70 -6.32 4.30
C ILE A 542 -1.79 -6.34 3.20
N PRO A 543 -3.05 -5.92 3.45
CA PRO A 543 -4.06 -5.92 2.41
C PRO A 543 -3.73 -4.94 1.27
N THR A 544 -3.04 -3.83 1.53
CA THR A 544 -2.58 -2.91 0.47
C THR A 544 -1.71 -3.61 -0.57
N TYR A 545 -0.71 -4.36 -0.12
CA TYR A 545 0.18 -5.07 -1.03
C TYR A 545 -0.48 -6.29 -1.66
N PHE A 546 -1.28 -7.06 -0.94
CA PHE A 546 -1.95 -8.23 -1.53
C PHE A 546 -3.02 -7.87 -2.56
N LEU A 547 -3.76 -6.77 -2.37
CA LEU A 547 -4.66 -6.23 -3.40
C LEU A 547 -3.88 -5.66 -4.58
N PHE A 548 -2.69 -5.11 -4.36
CA PHE A 548 -1.82 -4.70 -5.44
C PHE A 548 -1.31 -5.89 -6.25
N PHE A 549 -0.84 -6.95 -5.60
CA PHE A 549 -0.39 -8.19 -6.26
C PHE A 549 -1.51 -8.82 -7.07
N SER A 550 -2.70 -8.99 -6.48
CA SER A 550 -3.81 -9.64 -7.19
C SER A 550 -4.24 -8.91 -8.46
N ARG A 551 -4.19 -7.57 -8.45
CA ARG A 551 -4.62 -6.74 -9.59
C ARG A 551 -3.53 -6.60 -10.65
N ASN A 552 -2.25 -6.58 -10.25
CA ASN A 552 -1.15 -6.14 -11.11
C ASN A 552 -0.10 -7.22 -11.39
N LEU A 553 0.14 -8.12 -10.44
CA LEU A 553 1.16 -9.18 -10.48
C LEU A 553 0.58 -10.51 -9.93
N PRO A 554 -0.54 -11.01 -10.48
CA PRO A 554 -1.24 -12.18 -9.92
C PRO A 554 -0.41 -13.48 -9.98
N ASP A 555 0.60 -13.54 -10.86
CA ASP A 555 1.58 -14.61 -10.97
C ASP A 555 2.41 -14.80 -9.70
N LEU A 556 2.63 -13.74 -8.91
CA LEU A 556 3.31 -13.84 -7.61
C LEU A 556 2.54 -14.69 -6.60
N LEU A 557 1.21 -14.82 -6.73
CA LEU A 557 0.36 -15.47 -5.74
C LEU A 557 0.17 -16.97 -5.98
N ILE A 558 0.23 -17.44 -7.23
CA ILE A 558 -0.21 -18.80 -7.61
C ILE A 558 0.67 -19.91 -7.00
N HIS A 559 1.96 -19.64 -6.76
CA HIS A 559 2.93 -20.66 -6.32
C HIS A 559 3.44 -20.46 -4.89
N GLN A 560 2.79 -19.61 -4.10
CA GLN A 560 3.25 -19.28 -2.75
C GLN A 560 2.35 -19.92 -1.70
N ASN A 561 2.95 -20.25 -0.54
CA ASN A 561 2.17 -20.64 0.63
C ASN A 561 1.57 -19.39 1.29
N LEU A 562 0.28 -19.15 1.04
CA LEU A 562 -0.45 -18.00 1.58
C LEU A 562 -1.19 -18.31 2.90
N SER A 563 -0.94 -19.46 3.52
CA SER A 563 -1.52 -19.82 4.83
C SER A 563 -1.23 -18.78 5.94
N PRO A 564 -0.04 -18.16 6.03
CA PRO A 564 0.21 -17.06 6.96
C PRO A 564 -0.74 -15.88 6.81
N LEU A 565 -0.97 -15.46 5.56
CA LEU A 565 -1.90 -14.38 5.23
C LEU A 565 -3.33 -14.76 5.63
N LEU A 566 -3.77 -15.95 5.26
CA LEU A 566 -5.13 -16.40 5.55
C LEU A 566 -5.37 -16.51 7.07
N THR A 567 -4.39 -17.03 7.81
CA THR A 567 -4.43 -17.08 9.28
C THR A 567 -4.54 -15.68 9.88
N PHE A 568 -3.74 -14.73 9.39
CA PHE A 568 -3.81 -13.33 9.79
C PHE A 568 -5.20 -12.73 9.56
N LEU A 569 -5.72 -12.84 8.33
CA LEU A 569 -7.03 -12.27 7.95
C LEU A 569 -8.15 -12.84 8.81
N VAL A 570 -8.20 -14.17 9.00
CA VAL A 570 -9.23 -14.82 9.83
C VAL A 570 -9.07 -14.44 11.30
N THR A 571 -7.85 -14.34 11.83
CA THR A 571 -7.60 -13.98 13.24
C THR A 571 -8.15 -12.60 13.57
N PHE A 572 -7.79 -11.59 12.80
CA PHE A 572 -8.18 -10.20 13.10
C PHE A 572 -9.63 -9.88 12.72
N LEU A 573 -10.24 -10.67 11.84
CA LEU A 573 -11.69 -10.59 11.64
C LEU A 573 -12.46 -11.33 12.76
N ARG A 574 -11.95 -12.47 13.26
CA ARG A 574 -12.59 -13.24 14.34
C ARG A 574 -12.52 -12.52 15.68
N MET A 575 -11.40 -11.87 15.96
CA MET A 575 -11.20 -11.03 17.14
C MET A 575 -11.67 -9.60 16.87
N THR A 576 -12.99 -9.40 16.73
CA THR A 576 -13.59 -8.12 16.31
C THR A 576 -13.06 -6.92 17.10
N HIS A 577 -12.84 -7.05 18.41
CA HIS A 577 -12.40 -5.95 19.27
C HIS A 577 -10.89 -5.65 19.17
N TYR A 578 -10.10 -6.43 18.42
CA TYR A 578 -8.66 -6.19 18.30
C TYR A 578 -8.35 -5.06 17.31
N VAL A 579 -9.21 -4.83 16.33
CA VAL A 579 -9.06 -3.78 15.32
C VAL A 579 -10.28 -2.87 15.41
N LYS A 580 -10.07 -1.63 15.81
CA LYS A 580 -11.18 -0.66 15.99
C LYS A 580 -11.70 -0.15 14.65
N ASN A 581 -10.79 0.13 13.71
CA ASN A 581 -11.15 0.71 12.43
C ASN A 581 -11.86 -0.32 11.51
N PRO A 582 -13.14 -0.11 11.15
CA PRO A 582 -13.87 -1.02 10.26
C PRO A 582 -13.35 -1.00 8.83
N TYR A 583 -12.71 0.09 8.38
CA TYR A 583 -12.17 0.20 7.02
C TYR A 583 -11.03 -0.78 6.76
N VAL A 584 -10.14 -0.97 7.75
CA VAL A 584 -9.06 -1.97 7.66
C VAL A 584 -9.65 -3.38 7.54
N LYS A 585 -10.69 -3.70 8.31
CA LYS A 585 -11.39 -4.99 8.22
C LYS A 585 -12.07 -5.19 6.87
N THR A 586 -12.68 -4.16 6.29
CA THR A 586 -13.25 -4.24 4.94
C THR A 586 -12.19 -4.64 3.92
N ARG A 587 -10.97 -4.10 4.04
CA ARG A 587 -9.84 -4.49 3.16
C ARG A 587 -9.39 -5.92 3.40
N PHE A 588 -9.45 -6.43 4.64
CA PHE A 588 -9.20 -7.85 4.89
C PHE A 588 -10.19 -8.74 4.15
N VAL A 589 -11.49 -8.41 4.23
CA VAL A 589 -12.53 -9.13 3.51
C VAL A 589 -12.36 -8.99 1.99
N GLU A 590 -11.93 -7.83 1.49
CA GLU A 590 -11.62 -7.63 0.07
C GLU A 590 -10.49 -8.56 -0.41
N VAL A 591 -9.46 -8.79 0.41
CA VAL A 591 -8.39 -9.74 0.09
C VAL A 591 -8.93 -11.17 0.04
N ILE A 592 -9.77 -11.57 1.01
CA ILE A 592 -10.41 -12.90 1.01
C ILE A 592 -11.30 -13.07 -0.23
N PHE A 593 -12.08 -12.05 -0.58
CA PHE A 593 -12.91 -12.02 -1.78
C PHE A 593 -12.06 -12.18 -3.04
N THR A 594 -10.97 -11.42 -3.14
CA THR A 594 -10.06 -11.51 -4.30
C THR A 594 -9.41 -12.90 -4.39
N GLY A 595 -9.14 -13.55 -3.25
CA GLY A 595 -8.67 -14.94 -3.22
C GLY A 595 -9.75 -15.99 -3.48
N SER A 596 -11.03 -15.60 -3.52
CA SER A 596 -12.16 -16.50 -3.81
C SER A 596 -12.53 -16.54 -5.29
N ILE A 597 -12.14 -15.53 -6.08
CA ILE A 597 -12.46 -15.41 -7.51
C ILE A 597 -11.32 -15.88 -8.41
N GLU A 598 -11.64 -16.25 -9.64
CA GLU A 598 -10.66 -16.62 -10.66
C GLU A 598 -9.83 -15.40 -11.08
N LEU A 599 -8.50 -15.43 -10.92
CA LEU A 599 -7.61 -14.34 -11.36
C LEU A 599 -7.30 -14.42 -12.85
N PHE A 600 -7.23 -15.65 -13.39
CA PHE A 600 -7.08 -15.94 -14.81
C PHE A 600 -8.18 -16.90 -15.26
N VAL A 601 -8.51 -16.85 -16.55
CA VAL A 601 -9.49 -17.76 -17.16
C VAL A 601 -9.12 -19.20 -16.83
N ASN A 602 -10.05 -19.95 -16.23
CA ASN A 602 -9.90 -21.35 -15.81
C ASN A 602 -8.91 -21.59 -14.65
N THR A 603 -8.61 -20.58 -13.82
CA THR A 603 -7.83 -20.76 -12.58
C THR A 603 -8.72 -20.58 -11.37
N ARG A 604 -8.61 -21.46 -10.37
CA ARG A 604 -9.31 -21.26 -9.10
C ARG A 604 -8.68 -20.08 -8.34
N GLY A 605 -9.48 -19.40 -7.52
CA GLY A 605 -8.96 -18.38 -6.62
C GLY A 605 -7.91 -18.95 -5.67
N PHE A 606 -6.89 -18.15 -5.33
CA PHE A 606 -5.71 -18.61 -4.59
C PHE A 606 -5.98 -19.02 -3.13
N PHE A 607 -7.18 -18.78 -2.59
CA PHE A 607 -7.60 -19.29 -1.29
C PHE A 607 -8.61 -20.45 -1.35
N VAL A 608 -9.14 -20.78 -2.53
CA VAL A 608 -10.24 -21.75 -2.66
C VAL A 608 -9.84 -23.13 -2.12
N ASP A 609 -8.61 -23.58 -2.35
CA ASP A 609 -8.16 -24.87 -1.83
C ASP A 609 -8.01 -24.84 -0.30
N ALA A 610 -7.52 -23.72 0.27
CA ALA A 610 -7.41 -23.53 1.71
C ALA A 610 -8.78 -23.45 2.39
N PHE A 611 -9.78 -22.80 1.78
CA PHE A 611 -11.15 -22.77 2.28
C PHE A 611 -11.76 -24.17 2.46
N ASN A 612 -11.28 -25.16 1.70
CA ASN A 612 -11.79 -26.52 1.74
C ASN A 612 -11.01 -27.47 2.65
N THR A 613 -9.78 -27.10 3.03
CA THR A 613 -8.83 -28.02 3.68
C THR A 613 -8.22 -27.49 4.98
N ASP A 614 -8.09 -26.17 5.14
CA ASP A 614 -7.48 -25.57 6.32
C ASP A 614 -8.50 -25.45 7.46
N HIS A 615 -8.20 -26.10 8.59
CA HIS A 615 -8.98 -26.03 9.81
C HIS A 615 -9.18 -24.59 10.29
N MET A 616 -8.22 -23.68 10.09
CA MET A 616 -8.39 -22.28 10.47
C MET A 616 -9.62 -21.65 9.79
N CYS A 617 -9.82 -21.96 8.51
CA CYS A 617 -10.95 -21.47 7.73
C CYS A 617 -12.23 -22.25 8.04
N LEU A 618 -12.16 -23.58 7.99
CA LEU A 618 -13.30 -24.43 8.29
C LEU A 618 -13.87 -24.09 9.67
N ASP A 619 -13.00 -23.80 10.64
CA ASP A 619 -13.36 -23.52 12.02
C ASP A 619 -13.96 -22.14 12.25
N ASN A 620 -13.45 -21.10 11.59
CA ASN A 620 -13.71 -19.71 11.98
C ASN A 620 -14.25 -18.81 10.86
N LEU A 621 -13.94 -19.08 9.59
CA LEU A 621 -14.16 -18.12 8.50
C LEU A 621 -15.64 -17.75 8.33
N PHE A 622 -16.53 -18.75 8.35
CA PHE A 622 -17.94 -18.52 8.08
C PHE A 622 -18.61 -17.65 9.15
N HIS A 623 -18.49 -18.03 10.44
CA HIS A 623 -18.97 -17.23 11.56
C HIS A 623 -18.42 -15.80 11.51
N THR A 624 -17.12 -15.66 11.25
CA THR A 624 -16.44 -14.38 11.19
C THR A 624 -17.00 -13.45 10.11
N LEU A 625 -17.35 -14.01 8.94
CA LEU A 625 -17.98 -13.25 7.87
C LEU A 625 -19.38 -12.78 8.26
N LEU A 626 -20.17 -13.60 8.95
CA LEU A 626 -21.50 -13.21 9.44
C LEU A 626 -21.40 -12.14 10.54
N GLN A 627 -20.44 -12.28 11.47
CA GLN A 627 -20.20 -11.28 12.51
C GLN A 627 -19.81 -9.94 11.89
N PHE A 628 -18.88 -9.92 10.93
CA PHE A 628 -18.49 -8.68 10.28
C PHE A 628 -19.62 -8.07 9.42
N TYR A 629 -20.50 -8.89 8.85
CA TYR A 629 -21.70 -8.43 8.15
C TYR A 629 -22.63 -7.62 9.09
N ILE A 630 -22.71 -8.02 10.36
CA ILE A 630 -23.45 -7.31 11.41
C ILE A 630 -22.67 -6.05 11.85
N ASP A 631 -21.38 -6.19 12.15
CA ASP A 631 -20.56 -5.12 12.73
C ASP A 631 -20.46 -3.88 11.82
N ILE A 632 -20.45 -4.08 10.50
CA ILE A 632 -20.35 -2.99 9.53
C ILE A 632 -21.64 -2.14 9.44
N GLU A 633 -22.74 -2.54 10.08
CA GLU A 633 -23.98 -1.76 10.07
C GLU A 633 -23.84 -0.41 10.78
N ARG A 634 -22.96 -0.29 11.80
CA ARG A 634 -22.77 0.91 12.61
C ARG A 634 -21.30 1.34 12.69
N THR A 635 -20.80 2.00 11.65
CA THR A 635 -19.41 2.54 11.64
C THR A 635 -19.29 4.00 12.11
N GLY A 636 -20.37 4.77 12.10
CA GLY A 636 -20.41 6.16 12.55
C GLY A 636 -19.82 7.18 11.56
N ALA A 637 -19.44 6.75 10.36
CA ALA A 637 -18.82 7.60 9.34
C ALA A 637 -19.85 8.19 8.37
N SER A 638 -19.55 9.34 7.74
CA SER A 638 -20.43 9.98 6.76
C SER A 638 -20.66 9.16 5.49
N SER A 639 -19.68 8.31 5.10
CA SER A 639 -19.77 7.40 3.95
C SER A 639 -20.25 5.98 4.29
N GLN A 640 -20.59 5.73 5.56
CA GLN A 640 -20.97 4.42 6.10
C GLN A 640 -21.97 3.65 5.23
N PHE A 641 -22.91 4.37 4.63
CA PHE A 641 -23.96 3.78 3.81
C PHE A 641 -23.43 3.05 2.57
N GLU A 642 -22.50 3.65 1.82
CA GLU A 642 -21.93 3.00 0.62
C GLU A 642 -20.94 1.91 1.01
N ASP A 643 -20.14 2.18 2.04
CA ASP A 643 -19.08 1.29 2.50
C ASP A 643 -19.62 -0.05 3.01
N LYS A 644 -20.77 -0.04 3.73
CA LYS A 644 -21.38 -1.28 4.22
C LYS A 644 -21.79 -2.21 3.09
N PHE A 645 -22.35 -1.69 2.00
CA PHE A 645 -22.79 -2.54 0.89
C PHE A 645 -21.60 -3.14 0.13
N ASN A 646 -20.49 -2.41 -0.01
CA ASN A 646 -19.26 -2.95 -0.60
C ASN A 646 -18.72 -4.14 0.22
N ALA A 647 -18.62 -3.99 1.55
CA ALA A 647 -18.20 -5.08 2.43
C ALA A 647 -19.13 -6.30 2.33
N ARG A 648 -20.45 -6.07 2.36
CA ARG A 648 -21.47 -7.11 2.26
C ARG A 648 -21.47 -7.81 0.91
N TYR A 649 -21.17 -7.10 -0.17
CA TYR A 649 -20.95 -7.70 -1.48
C TYR A 649 -19.80 -8.71 -1.45
N TYR A 650 -18.64 -8.31 -0.91
CA TYR A 650 -17.49 -9.20 -0.79
C TYR A 650 -17.83 -10.44 0.04
N ILE A 651 -18.46 -10.26 1.21
CA ILE A 651 -18.93 -11.35 2.07
C ILE A 651 -19.85 -12.30 1.30
N SER A 652 -20.81 -11.76 0.55
CA SER A 652 -21.78 -12.56 -0.22
C SER A 652 -21.10 -13.45 -1.25
N GLN A 653 -20.10 -12.91 -1.97
CA GLN A 653 -19.35 -13.67 -2.96
C GLN A 653 -18.49 -14.76 -2.32
N ILE A 654 -17.84 -14.45 -1.18
CA ILE A 654 -17.06 -15.44 -0.44
C ILE A 654 -17.99 -16.57 0.01
N ILE A 655 -19.14 -16.27 0.62
CA ILE A 655 -20.12 -17.27 1.08
C ILE A 655 -20.55 -18.20 -0.06
N LYS A 656 -20.80 -17.68 -1.27
CA LYS A 656 -21.14 -18.51 -2.44
C LYS A 656 -20.05 -19.52 -2.77
N THR A 657 -18.79 -19.11 -2.71
CA THR A 657 -17.64 -19.98 -2.95
C THR A 657 -17.51 -21.05 -1.85
N LEU A 658 -17.75 -20.68 -0.59
CA LEU A 658 -17.74 -21.61 0.55
C LEU A 658 -18.90 -22.61 0.53
N TRP A 659 -20.05 -22.24 -0.05
CA TRP A 659 -21.32 -22.98 0.07
C TRP A 659 -21.28 -24.42 -0.47
N ASN A 660 -20.38 -24.68 -1.42
CA ASN A 660 -20.21 -26.02 -1.98
C ASN A 660 -19.67 -27.02 -0.95
N ASN A 661 -18.99 -26.54 0.09
CA ASN A 661 -18.45 -27.37 1.15
C ASN A 661 -19.48 -27.58 2.25
N ARG A 662 -19.79 -28.85 2.52
CA ARG A 662 -20.79 -29.25 3.51
C ARG A 662 -20.45 -28.81 4.93
N VAL A 663 -19.17 -28.73 5.29
CA VAL A 663 -18.73 -28.36 6.66
C VAL A 663 -19.27 -26.99 7.07
N TYR A 664 -19.31 -26.02 6.16
CA TYR A 664 -19.85 -24.69 6.45
C TYR A 664 -21.37 -24.71 6.65
N ARG A 665 -22.10 -25.53 5.89
CA ARG A 665 -23.56 -25.68 6.04
C ARG A 665 -23.92 -26.37 7.36
N ASP A 666 -23.21 -27.43 7.72
CA ASP A 666 -23.43 -28.14 8.98
C ASP A 666 -23.17 -27.21 10.19
N ARG A 667 -22.18 -26.31 10.08
CA ARG A 667 -21.89 -25.29 11.11
C ARG A 667 -22.95 -24.22 11.20
N LEU A 668 -23.38 -23.69 10.07
CA LEU A 668 -24.50 -22.75 10.03
C LEU A 668 -25.74 -23.34 10.71
N GLU A 669 -26.05 -24.62 10.45
CA GLU A 669 -27.17 -25.29 11.10
C GLU A 669 -26.95 -25.40 12.63
N ALA A 670 -25.74 -25.77 13.08
CA ALA A 670 -25.42 -25.82 14.50
C ALA A 670 -25.54 -24.44 15.16
N GLU A 671 -24.99 -23.41 14.53
CA GLU A 671 -24.98 -22.04 15.01
C GLU A 671 -26.39 -21.44 15.12
N SER A 672 -27.26 -21.69 14.13
CA SER A 672 -28.65 -21.25 14.18
C SER A 672 -29.43 -21.82 15.38
N LYS A 673 -28.96 -22.95 15.94
CA LYS A 673 -29.56 -23.61 17.11
C LYS A 673 -28.89 -23.20 18.43
N THR A 674 -27.58 -22.90 18.42
CA THR A 674 -26.83 -22.56 19.63
C THR A 674 -26.87 -21.08 19.95
N ASP A 675 -26.81 -20.21 18.93
CA ASP A 675 -26.81 -18.76 19.07
C ASP A 675 -27.87 -18.14 18.15
N THR A 676 -29.13 -18.38 18.54
CA THR A 676 -30.29 -17.95 17.76
C THR A 676 -30.37 -16.42 17.67
N GLU A 677 -29.95 -15.69 18.71
CA GLU A 677 -30.00 -14.22 18.71
C GLU A 677 -29.04 -13.61 17.68
N PHE A 678 -27.78 -14.07 17.66
CA PHE A 678 -26.80 -13.68 16.65
C PHE A 678 -27.32 -13.94 15.24
N PHE A 679 -27.86 -15.13 15.01
CA PHE A 679 -28.31 -15.53 13.68
C PHE A 679 -29.55 -14.74 13.23
N VAL A 680 -30.53 -14.53 14.13
CA VAL A 680 -31.72 -13.70 13.86
C VAL A 680 -31.33 -12.27 13.54
N ARG A 681 -30.32 -11.71 14.23
CA ARG A 681 -29.79 -10.37 13.92
C ARG A 681 -29.15 -10.29 12.53
N PHE A 682 -28.35 -11.29 12.15
CA PHE A 682 -27.80 -11.37 10.79
C PHE A 682 -28.92 -11.40 9.74
N VAL A 683 -29.93 -12.26 9.92
CA VAL A 683 -31.05 -12.39 8.98
C VAL A 683 -31.85 -11.09 8.91
N ALA A 684 -32.10 -10.41 10.03
CA ALA A 684 -32.79 -9.13 10.05
C ALA A 684 -32.09 -8.09 9.17
N LEU A 685 -30.76 -7.97 9.29
CA LEU A 685 -29.97 -7.03 8.49
C LEU A 685 -29.94 -7.43 7.01
N LEU A 686 -29.84 -8.72 6.69
CA LEU A 686 -29.92 -9.21 5.31
C LEU A 686 -31.29 -8.90 4.68
N LEU A 687 -32.38 -9.01 5.45
CA LEU A 687 -33.73 -8.66 4.98
C LEU A 687 -33.88 -7.16 4.75
N ASN A 688 -33.36 -6.33 5.67
CA ASN A 688 -33.37 -4.88 5.50
C ASN A 688 -32.64 -4.47 4.22
N ASP A 689 -31.44 -5.04 3.99
CA ASP A 689 -30.65 -4.78 2.80
C ASP A 689 -31.36 -5.26 1.53
N ALA A 690 -31.90 -6.48 1.53
CA ALA A 690 -32.63 -7.01 0.38
C ALA A 690 -33.84 -6.14 0.05
N THR A 691 -34.61 -5.71 1.06
CA THR A 691 -35.77 -4.84 0.90
C THR A 691 -35.38 -3.51 0.27
N TYR A 692 -34.39 -2.83 0.86
CA TYR A 692 -33.93 -1.52 0.39
C TYR A 692 -33.32 -1.60 -1.01
N LEU A 693 -32.37 -2.52 -1.22
CA LEU A 693 -31.63 -2.62 -2.49
C LEU A 693 -32.53 -3.01 -3.64
N LEU A 694 -33.51 -3.90 -3.42
CA LEU A 694 -34.47 -4.26 -4.46
C LEU A 694 -35.37 -3.07 -4.80
N ASP A 695 -35.90 -2.36 -3.81
CA ASP A 695 -36.77 -1.21 -4.06
C ASP A 695 -36.04 -0.08 -4.82
N GLU A 696 -34.84 0.30 -4.36
CA GLU A 696 -34.01 1.29 -5.06
C GLU A 696 -33.61 0.82 -6.46
N SER A 697 -33.24 -0.46 -6.63
CA SER A 697 -32.89 -1.00 -7.95
C SER A 697 -34.05 -0.86 -8.93
N LEU A 698 -35.26 -1.24 -8.52
CA LEU A 698 -36.45 -1.20 -9.36
C LEU A 698 -36.89 0.24 -9.64
N SER A 699 -36.86 1.10 -8.63
CA SER A 699 -37.15 2.53 -8.74
C SER A 699 -36.21 3.23 -9.73
N LYS A 700 -34.90 3.00 -9.62
CA LYS A 700 -33.89 3.57 -10.52
C LYS A 700 -34.01 3.04 -11.95
N LEU A 701 -34.34 1.77 -12.13
CA LEU A 701 -34.62 1.21 -13.46
C LEU A 701 -35.85 1.85 -14.11
N SER A 702 -36.92 2.09 -13.34
CA SER A 702 -38.10 2.82 -13.84
C SER A 702 -37.77 4.29 -14.17
N GLU A 703 -36.92 4.95 -13.37
CA GLU A 703 -36.44 6.31 -13.64
C GLU A 703 -35.61 6.36 -14.94
N ILE A 704 -34.71 5.39 -15.16
CA ILE A 704 -33.95 5.24 -16.41
C ILE A 704 -34.89 5.06 -17.60
N HIS A 705 -35.88 4.18 -17.48
CA HIS A 705 -36.85 3.94 -18.56
C HIS A 705 -37.59 5.23 -18.94
N ARG A 706 -38.01 6.02 -17.95
CA ARG A 706 -38.66 7.32 -18.17
C ARG A 706 -37.72 8.30 -18.87
N LEU A 707 -36.51 8.50 -18.36
CA LEU A 707 -35.53 9.44 -18.93
C LEU A 707 -35.12 9.05 -20.35
N GLN A 708 -34.92 7.75 -20.63
CA GLN A 708 -34.64 7.24 -21.97
C GLN A 708 -35.78 7.57 -22.94
N LYS A 709 -37.03 7.37 -22.52
CA LYS A 709 -38.22 7.65 -23.35
C LYS A 709 -38.41 9.15 -23.62
N GLU A 710 -38.16 10.00 -22.63
CA GLU A 710 -38.21 11.47 -22.77
C GLU A 710 -37.15 11.97 -23.76
N LEU A 711 -35.93 11.45 -23.67
CA LEU A 711 -34.85 11.76 -24.62
C LEU A 711 -35.14 11.25 -26.04
N GLU A 712 -35.81 10.10 -26.18
CA GLU A 712 -36.24 9.58 -27.49
C GLU A 712 -37.37 10.39 -28.14
N SER A 713 -38.21 11.02 -27.33
CA SER A 713 -39.31 11.88 -27.81
C SER A 713 -38.87 13.29 -28.20
N SER A 714 -37.60 13.63 -27.95
CA SER A 714 -37.03 14.95 -28.18
C SER A 714 -36.40 15.08 -29.57
N ASP A 715 -36.50 16.26 -30.20
CA ASP A 715 -35.97 16.49 -31.57
C ASP A 715 -34.42 16.45 -31.58
N PRO A 716 -33.79 15.52 -32.32
CA PRO A 716 -32.33 15.39 -32.38
C PRO A 716 -31.61 16.62 -32.96
N ALA A 717 -32.32 17.48 -33.69
CA ALA A 717 -31.74 18.62 -34.39
C ALA A 717 -31.52 19.85 -33.49
N ASN A 718 -32.13 19.91 -32.29
CA ASN A 718 -32.12 21.10 -31.44
C ASN A 718 -31.89 20.74 -29.96
N ILE A 719 -30.62 20.54 -29.58
CA ILE A 719 -30.25 20.16 -28.22
C ILE A 719 -30.43 21.35 -27.28
N SER A 720 -31.49 21.33 -26.47
CA SER A 720 -31.73 22.34 -25.44
C SER A 720 -30.81 22.14 -24.23
N ALA A 721 -30.64 23.18 -23.41
CA ALA A 721 -29.92 23.09 -22.14
C ALA A 721 -30.55 22.03 -21.20
N GLU A 722 -31.87 21.87 -21.28
CA GLU A 722 -32.66 20.89 -20.53
C GLU A 722 -32.34 19.44 -20.94
N GLN A 723 -32.18 19.18 -22.24
CA GLN A 723 -31.77 17.85 -22.73
C GLN A 723 -30.35 17.47 -22.30
N THR A 724 -29.45 18.46 -22.22
CA THR A 724 -28.08 18.23 -21.72
C THR A 724 -28.09 17.87 -20.24
N ASP A 725 -28.96 18.50 -19.44
CA ASP A 725 -29.11 18.20 -18.02
C ASP A 725 -29.77 16.84 -17.78
N GLN A 726 -30.79 16.49 -18.58
CA GLN A 726 -31.41 15.16 -18.59
C GLN A 726 -30.41 14.05 -18.93
N GLN A 727 -29.49 14.28 -19.87
CA GLN A 727 -28.42 13.32 -20.18
C GLN A 727 -27.43 13.14 -19.01
N ARG A 728 -27.10 14.21 -18.29
CA ARG A 728 -26.27 14.13 -17.08
C ARG A 728 -26.98 13.39 -15.96
N GLN A 729 -28.27 13.66 -15.77
CA GLN A 729 -29.10 12.95 -14.81
C GLN A 729 -29.18 11.46 -15.16
N LEU A 730 -29.44 11.12 -16.43
CA LEU A 730 -29.47 9.74 -16.90
C LEU A 730 -28.15 9.02 -16.58
N ALA A 731 -27.00 9.61 -16.94
CA ALA A 731 -25.70 9.01 -16.67
C ALA A 731 -25.42 8.80 -15.17
N SER A 732 -25.93 9.70 -14.32
CA SER A 732 -25.85 9.55 -12.86
C SER A 732 -26.71 8.39 -12.35
N VAL A 733 -27.97 8.33 -12.79
CA VAL A 733 -28.94 7.28 -12.39
C VAL A 733 -28.47 5.91 -12.89
N GLU A 734 -27.92 5.81 -14.09
CA GLU A 734 -27.36 4.57 -14.65
C GLU A 734 -26.21 4.01 -13.82
N ARG A 735 -25.32 4.87 -13.30
CA ARG A 735 -24.23 4.45 -12.41
C ARG A 735 -24.77 3.89 -11.10
N MET A 736 -25.76 4.56 -10.50
CA MET A 736 -26.38 4.11 -9.25
C MET A 736 -27.13 2.78 -9.44
N ALA A 737 -27.95 2.67 -10.49
CA ALA A 737 -28.74 1.47 -10.79
C ALA A 737 -27.84 0.23 -10.94
N LYS A 738 -26.70 0.37 -11.64
CA LYS A 738 -25.75 -0.73 -11.80
C LYS A 738 -25.22 -1.28 -10.47
N SER A 739 -24.89 -0.41 -9.52
CA SER A 739 -24.41 -0.82 -8.21
C SER A 739 -25.52 -1.53 -7.41
N TYR A 740 -26.69 -0.90 -7.29
CA TYR A 740 -27.80 -1.45 -6.50
C TYR A 740 -28.32 -2.77 -7.04
N VAL A 741 -28.45 -2.92 -8.37
CA VAL A 741 -28.93 -4.17 -8.97
C VAL A 741 -28.00 -5.34 -8.67
N GLN A 742 -26.68 -5.13 -8.76
CA GLN A 742 -25.70 -6.16 -8.46
C GLN A 742 -25.79 -6.61 -7.00
N LEU A 743 -25.92 -5.65 -6.07
CA LEU A 743 -26.05 -5.88 -4.64
C LEU A 743 -27.37 -6.58 -4.28
N ALA A 744 -28.48 -6.13 -4.86
CA ALA A 744 -29.80 -6.72 -4.67
C ALA A 744 -29.79 -8.19 -5.09
N GLN A 745 -29.21 -8.50 -6.25
CA GLN A 745 -29.08 -9.87 -6.73
C GLN A 745 -28.22 -10.73 -5.78
N GLN A 746 -27.15 -10.19 -5.19
CA GLN A 746 -26.37 -10.94 -4.20
C GLN A 746 -27.18 -11.26 -2.94
N SER A 747 -27.92 -10.27 -2.44
CA SER A 747 -28.73 -10.40 -1.23
C SER A 747 -29.82 -11.46 -1.40
N VAL A 748 -30.52 -11.47 -2.54
CA VAL A 748 -31.53 -12.51 -2.84
C VAL A 748 -30.91 -13.89 -2.98
N VAL A 749 -29.72 -14.01 -3.58
CA VAL A 749 -29.04 -15.32 -3.63
C VAL A 749 -28.68 -15.79 -2.24
N LEU A 750 -28.18 -14.92 -1.34
CA LEU A 750 -27.95 -15.32 0.05
C LEU A 750 -29.25 -15.78 0.71
N LEU A 751 -30.34 -15.01 0.61
CA LEU A 751 -31.64 -15.41 1.15
C LEU A 751 -32.06 -16.81 0.66
N LYS A 752 -31.91 -17.09 -0.64
CA LYS A 752 -32.14 -18.43 -1.20
C LYS A 752 -31.28 -19.50 -0.50
N LEU A 753 -29.97 -19.28 -0.39
CA LEU A 753 -29.05 -20.26 0.17
C LEU A 753 -29.36 -20.54 1.66
N PHE A 754 -29.54 -19.50 2.45
CA PHE A 754 -29.80 -19.64 3.89
C PHE A 754 -31.18 -20.22 4.17
N THR A 755 -32.23 -19.84 3.43
CA THR A 755 -33.57 -20.44 3.59
C THR A 755 -33.61 -21.91 3.21
N GLN A 756 -32.75 -22.35 2.29
CA GLN A 756 -32.59 -23.76 1.96
C GLN A 756 -31.95 -24.56 3.12
N ALA A 757 -30.96 -23.98 3.81
CA ALA A 757 -30.23 -24.66 4.87
C ALA A 757 -30.95 -24.62 6.22
N VAL A 758 -31.49 -23.47 6.62
CA VAL A 758 -32.06 -23.21 7.95
C VAL A 758 -33.43 -22.52 7.85
N PRO A 759 -34.45 -23.13 7.22
CA PRO A 759 -35.75 -22.50 6.96
C PRO A 759 -36.46 -22.01 8.23
N ARG A 760 -36.30 -22.74 9.35
CA ARG A 760 -36.94 -22.38 10.62
C ARG A 760 -36.48 -21.03 11.21
N ALA A 761 -35.26 -20.62 10.91
CA ALA A 761 -34.72 -19.37 11.41
C ALA A 761 -35.30 -18.13 10.71
N PHE A 762 -35.95 -18.30 9.55
CA PHE A 762 -36.59 -17.23 8.78
C PHE A 762 -38.06 -17.03 9.14
N VAL A 763 -38.63 -17.92 9.97
CA VAL A 763 -40.05 -17.91 10.35
C VAL A 763 -40.27 -17.56 11.81
N THR A 764 -39.29 -16.92 12.45
CA THR A 764 -39.48 -16.37 13.79
C THR A 764 -40.48 -15.21 13.74
N PRO A 765 -41.28 -14.99 14.79
CA PRO A 765 -42.29 -13.93 14.81
C PRO A 765 -41.75 -12.54 14.46
N GLU A 766 -40.50 -12.28 14.78
CA GLU A 766 -39.85 -10.99 14.54
C GLU A 766 -39.45 -10.75 13.07
N LEU A 767 -39.38 -11.81 12.24
CA LEU A 767 -38.85 -11.76 10.86
C LEU A 767 -39.87 -12.15 9.80
N VAL A 768 -40.77 -13.07 10.11
CA VAL A 768 -41.60 -13.77 9.11
C VAL A 768 -42.49 -12.82 8.31
N ASP A 769 -43.14 -11.86 8.97
CA ASP A 769 -44.04 -10.89 8.32
C ASP A 769 -43.25 -9.92 7.43
N ARG A 770 -42.05 -9.51 7.85
CA ARG A 770 -41.18 -8.64 7.04
C ARG A 770 -40.68 -9.35 5.79
N LEU A 771 -40.29 -10.61 5.92
CA LEU A 771 -39.85 -11.42 4.80
C LEU A 771 -40.99 -11.65 3.79
N ALA A 772 -42.18 -12.00 4.27
CA ALA A 772 -43.37 -12.17 3.43
C ALA A 772 -43.68 -10.88 2.65
N ALA A 773 -43.85 -9.76 3.34
CA ALA A 773 -44.14 -8.47 2.72
C ALA A 773 -43.09 -8.05 1.69
N MET A 774 -41.80 -8.28 1.97
CA MET A 774 -40.71 -7.99 1.03
C MET A 774 -40.81 -8.87 -0.22
N LEU A 775 -41.04 -10.18 -0.07
CA LEU A 775 -41.12 -11.10 -1.20
C LEU A 775 -42.37 -10.84 -2.05
N ASP A 776 -43.51 -10.53 -1.43
CA ASP A 776 -44.78 -10.26 -2.12
C ASP A 776 -44.70 -8.95 -2.92
N TYR A 777 -44.15 -7.88 -2.31
CA TYR A 777 -43.90 -6.61 -3.00
C TYR A 777 -43.00 -6.77 -4.22
N ASN A 778 -41.90 -7.50 -4.08
CA ASN A 778 -40.97 -7.73 -5.17
C ASN A 778 -41.53 -8.66 -6.24
N LEU A 779 -42.36 -9.64 -5.86
CA LEU A 779 -43.08 -10.47 -6.82
C LEU A 779 -44.04 -9.60 -7.65
N GLU A 780 -44.84 -8.74 -7.01
CA GLU A 780 -45.72 -7.79 -7.70
C GLU A 780 -44.95 -6.91 -8.68
N ALA A 781 -43.78 -6.40 -8.31
CA ALA A 781 -42.97 -5.58 -9.21
C ALA A 781 -42.47 -6.35 -10.44
N LEU A 782 -42.04 -7.61 -10.28
CA LEU A 782 -41.46 -8.41 -11.37
C LEU A 782 -42.50 -9.04 -12.30
N VAL A 783 -43.66 -9.47 -11.78
CA VAL A 783 -44.68 -10.16 -12.59
C VAL A 783 -45.95 -9.35 -12.81
N GLY A 784 -46.16 -8.25 -12.06
CA GLY A 784 -47.31 -7.38 -12.15
C GLY A 784 -47.29 -6.40 -13.34
N PRO A 785 -48.12 -5.35 -13.32
CA PRO A 785 -48.17 -4.36 -14.40
C PRO A 785 -46.91 -3.49 -14.50
N LYS A 786 -46.27 -3.18 -13.35
CA LYS A 786 -45.04 -2.38 -13.25
C LYS A 786 -43.83 -3.00 -13.94
N CYS A 787 -43.84 -4.31 -14.17
CA CYS A 787 -42.82 -5.05 -14.94
C CYS A 787 -42.47 -4.39 -16.29
N ARG A 788 -43.43 -3.73 -16.94
CA ARG A 788 -43.21 -3.05 -18.23
C ARG A 788 -42.29 -1.84 -18.12
N GLU A 789 -42.33 -1.13 -16.99
CA GLU A 789 -41.53 0.07 -16.71
C GLU A 789 -40.08 -0.29 -16.40
N LEU A 790 -39.81 -1.54 -16.03
CA LEU A 790 -38.46 -2.05 -15.77
C LEU A 790 -37.69 -2.41 -17.06
N LYS A 791 -38.32 -2.23 -18.24
CA LYS A 791 -37.71 -2.57 -19.53
C LYS A 791 -36.81 -1.42 -20.02
N VAL A 792 -35.58 -1.42 -19.57
CA VAL A 792 -34.54 -0.47 -19.98
C VAL A 792 -33.78 -0.95 -21.23
N LYS A 793 -33.26 -0.02 -22.04
CA LYS A 793 -32.28 -0.36 -23.09
C LYS A 793 -30.99 -0.84 -22.43
N ASN A 794 -30.26 -1.75 -23.08
CA ASN A 794 -29.00 -2.32 -22.58
C ASN A 794 -29.10 -2.89 -21.15
N SER A 795 -30.16 -3.62 -20.81
CA SER A 795 -30.37 -4.21 -19.47
C SER A 795 -29.18 -5.02 -18.93
N GLU A 796 -28.36 -5.58 -19.83
CA GLU A 796 -27.15 -6.32 -19.50
C GLU A 796 -26.04 -5.44 -18.88
N GLU A 797 -25.94 -4.17 -19.26
CA GLU A 797 -24.91 -3.24 -18.73
C GLU A 797 -25.10 -2.94 -17.24
N TYR A 798 -26.35 -2.98 -16.78
CA TYR A 798 -26.72 -2.83 -15.37
C TYR A 798 -26.68 -4.16 -14.60
N GLY A 799 -26.42 -5.28 -15.28
CA GLY A 799 -26.48 -6.62 -14.68
C GLY A 799 -27.89 -7.07 -14.29
N PHE A 800 -28.93 -6.39 -14.78
CA PHE A 800 -30.31 -6.71 -14.41
C PHE A 800 -30.82 -7.92 -15.16
N LYS A 801 -30.92 -9.05 -14.46
CA LYS A 801 -31.43 -10.32 -14.98
C LYS A 801 -32.76 -10.69 -14.31
N PRO A 802 -33.89 -10.09 -14.73
CA PRO A 802 -35.18 -10.24 -14.04
C PRO A 802 -35.66 -11.70 -13.98
N ARG A 803 -35.29 -12.52 -14.96
CA ARG A 803 -35.64 -13.95 -15.00
C ARG A 803 -34.91 -14.77 -13.92
N GLU A 804 -33.61 -14.52 -13.76
CA GLU A 804 -32.81 -15.17 -12.71
C GLU A 804 -33.28 -14.69 -11.34
N LEU A 805 -33.51 -13.38 -11.18
CA LEU A 805 -34.01 -12.79 -9.95
C LEU A 805 -35.36 -13.39 -9.53
N LEU A 806 -36.33 -13.46 -10.45
CA LEU A 806 -37.63 -14.11 -10.20
C LEU A 806 -37.45 -15.58 -9.80
N SER A 807 -36.57 -16.31 -10.50
CA SER A 807 -36.29 -17.72 -10.19
C SER A 807 -35.71 -17.90 -8.78
N TYR A 808 -34.82 -17.00 -8.34
CA TYR A 808 -34.25 -17.03 -6.99
C TYR A 808 -35.25 -16.65 -5.90
N MET A 809 -36.13 -15.66 -6.15
CA MET A 809 -37.18 -15.32 -5.19
C MET A 809 -38.18 -16.46 -5.04
N VAL A 810 -38.54 -17.14 -6.13
CA VAL A 810 -39.40 -18.33 -6.10
C VAL A 810 -38.73 -19.47 -5.33
N ASP A 811 -37.42 -19.64 -5.43
CA ASP A 811 -36.70 -20.61 -4.59
C ASP A 811 -36.90 -20.33 -3.09
N VAL A 812 -36.95 -19.06 -2.68
CA VAL A 812 -37.22 -18.69 -1.28
C VAL A 812 -38.62 -19.14 -0.85
N TYR A 813 -39.65 -18.86 -1.64
CA TYR A 813 -41.00 -19.36 -1.37
C TYR A 813 -41.04 -20.89 -1.27
N LEU A 814 -40.37 -21.59 -2.18
CA LEU A 814 -40.33 -23.05 -2.19
C LEU A 814 -39.60 -23.61 -0.97
N ASN A 815 -38.47 -23.01 -0.57
CA ASN A 815 -37.71 -23.40 0.62
C ASN A 815 -38.55 -23.28 1.91
N LEU A 816 -39.39 -22.25 2.00
CA LEU A 816 -40.20 -21.95 3.17
C LEU A 816 -41.64 -22.51 3.08
N SER A 817 -42.04 -23.09 1.95
CA SER A 817 -43.41 -23.59 1.69
C SER A 817 -43.94 -24.65 2.66
N LYS A 818 -43.08 -25.24 3.48
CA LYS A 818 -43.45 -26.22 4.52
C LYS A 818 -43.64 -25.61 5.90
N GLN A 819 -43.28 -24.34 6.10
CA GLN A 819 -43.43 -23.64 7.37
C GLN A 819 -44.79 -22.93 7.39
N GLU A 820 -45.68 -23.36 8.27
CA GLU A 820 -47.05 -22.85 8.34
C GLU A 820 -47.09 -21.35 8.67
N GLU A 821 -46.16 -20.90 9.53
CA GLU A 821 -45.99 -19.51 9.92
C GLU A 821 -45.70 -18.60 8.72
N PHE A 822 -44.90 -19.06 7.76
CA PHE A 822 -44.60 -18.31 6.55
C PHE A 822 -45.79 -18.24 5.60
N ILE A 823 -46.54 -19.34 5.46
CA ILE A 823 -47.74 -19.34 4.61
C ILE A 823 -48.78 -18.36 5.18
N LYS A 824 -48.94 -18.32 6.51
CA LYS A 824 -49.82 -17.34 7.19
C LYS A 824 -49.35 -15.90 6.98
N ALA A 825 -48.05 -15.63 7.11
CA ALA A 825 -47.51 -14.29 6.90
C ALA A 825 -47.74 -13.77 5.47
N VAL A 826 -47.52 -14.62 4.45
CA VAL A 826 -47.81 -14.29 3.05
C VAL A 826 -49.31 -14.09 2.81
N ALA A 827 -50.16 -14.94 3.38
CA ALA A 827 -51.61 -14.81 3.29
C ALA A 827 -52.12 -13.48 3.89
N ASN A 828 -51.50 -13.03 4.97
CA ASN A 828 -51.88 -11.83 5.72
C ASN A 828 -51.28 -10.54 5.16
N ASP A 829 -50.41 -10.59 4.14
CA ASP A 829 -49.91 -9.37 3.48
C ASP A 829 -50.99 -8.73 2.60
N GLY A 830 -51.83 -7.89 3.22
CA GLY A 830 -52.90 -7.17 2.51
C GLY A 830 -52.40 -6.19 1.44
N ARG A 831 -51.10 -5.83 1.44
CA ARG A 831 -50.55 -4.82 0.52
C ARG A 831 -50.25 -5.38 -0.86
N SER A 832 -49.56 -6.52 -0.94
CA SER A 832 -49.01 -7.04 -2.19
C SER A 832 -49.43 -8.46 -2.53
N PHE A 833 -49.84 -9.29 -1.56
CA PHE A 833 -50.30 -10.66 -1.86
C PHE A 833 -51.56 -10.68 -2.73
N ARG A 834 -51.46 -11.29 -3.91
CA ARG A 834 -52.55 -11.51 -4.87
C ARG A 834 -52.38 -12.86 -5.57
N PRO A 835 -53.38 -13.76 -5.56
CA PRO A 835 -53.28 -15.08 -6.20
C PRO A 835 -52.90 -15.00 -7.69
N GLU A 836 -53.38 -13.97 -8.40
CA GLU A 836 -53.13 -13.80 -9.83
C GLU A 836 -51.64 -13.55 -10.15
N LEU A 837 -50.87 -13.01 -9.20
CA LEU A 837 -49.43 -12.82 -9.37
C LEU A 837 -48.71 -14.16 -9.40
N PHE A 838 -49.11 -15.12 -8.56
CA PHE A 838 -48.54 -16.47 -8.53
C PHE A 838 -48.89 -17.25 -9.81
N ASP A 839 -50.10 -17.11 -10.35
CA ASP A 839 -50.47 -17.70 -11.63
C ASP A 839 -49.61 -17.15 -12.77
N ARG A 840 -49.40 -15.83 -12.81
CA ARG A 840 -48.52 -15.19 -13.80
C ARG A 840 -47.06 -15.61 -13.64
N ALA A 841 -46.59 -15.76 -12.41
CA ALA A 841 -45.25 -16.24 -12.13
C ALA A 841 -45.06 -17.68 -12.63
N VAL A 842 -46.00 -18.58 -12.31
CA VAL A 842 -46.04 -19.97 -12.80
C VAL A 842 -46.00 -20.02 -14.33
N ASP A 843 -46.80 -19.19 -14.99
CA ASP A 843 -46.85 -19.08 -16.44
C ASP A 843 -45.49 -18.68 -17.05
N LEU A 844 -44.84 -17.68 -16.46
CA LEU A 844 -43.54 -17.17 -16.91
C LEU A 844 -42.42 -18.20 -16.68
N LEU A 845 -42.39 -18.83 -15.51
CA LEU A 845 -41.40 -19.84 -15.15
C LEU A 845 -41.54 -21.10 -16.02
N SER A 846 -42.77 -21.53 -16.30
CA SER A 846 -43.06 -22.70 -17.14
C SER A 846 -42.71 -22.44 -18.62
N LYS A 847 -43.15 -21.31 -19.19
CA LYS A 847 -42.89 -20.95 -20.60
C LYS A 847 -41.40 -20.79 -20.91
N ARG A 848 -40.60 -20.43 -19.92
CA ARG A 848 -39.16 -20.17 -20.06
C ARG A 848 -38.27 -21.30 -19.52
N LEU A 849 -38.86 -22.41 -19.06
CA LEU A 849 -38.16 -23.58 -18.50
C LEU A 849 -37.18 -23.21 -17.38
N LEU A 850 -37.60 -22.28 -16.50
CA LEU A 850 -36.76 -21.81 -15.39
C LEU A 850 -36.87 -22.68 -14.13
N LYS A 851 -37.90 -23.53 -14.04
CA LYS A 851 -38.19 -24.46 -12.95
C LYS A 851 -38.68 -25.80 -13.50
N SER A 852 -38.47 -26.87 -12.72
CA SER A 852 -39.00 -28.19 -13.03
C SER A 852 -40.52 -28.26 -12.83
N PRO A 853 -41.23 -29.19 -13.49
CA PRO A 853 -42.68 -29.37 -13.29
C PRO A 853 -43.06 -29.59 -11.82
N ALA A 854 -42.22 -30.32 -11.06
CA ALA A 854 -42.45 -30.57 -9.64
C ALA A 854 -42.38 -29.30 -8.80
N GLU A 855 -41.42 -28.41 -9.06
CA GLU A 855 -41.32 -27.10 -8.38
C GLU A 855 -42.48 -26.19 -8.74
N ILE A 856 -42.94 -26.22 -10.00
CA ILE A 856 -44.13 -25.47 -10.44
C ILE A 856 -45.38 -25.95 -9.71
N ASP A 857 -45.58 -27.27 -9.59
CA ASP A 857 -46.73 -27.81 -8.86
C ASP A 857 -46.66 -27.51 -7.36
N GLN A 858 -45.46 -27.52 -6.78
CA GLN A 858 -45.25 -27.08 -5.40
C GLN A 858 -45.59 -25.60 -5.20
N LEU A 859 -45.21 -24.72 -6.14
CA LEU A 859 -45.54 -23.30 -6.07
C LEU A 859 -47.05 -23.05 -6.17
N LYS A 860 -47.75 -23.76 -7.07
CA LYS A 860 -49.22 -23.71 -7.18
C LYS A 860 -49.89 -24.13 -5.88
N LYS A 861 -49.40 -25.22 -5.28
CA LYS A 861 -49.91 -25.71 -3.99
C LYS A 861 -49.70 -24.68 -2.89
N PHE A 862 -48.51 -24.08 -2.81
CA PHE A 862 -48.20 -23.02 -1.85
C PHE A 862 -49.17 -21.83 -1.99
N ALA A 863 -49.39 -21.34 -3.22
CA ALA A 863 -50.31 -20.23 -3.47
C ALA A 863 -51.76 -20.58 -3.09
N ALA A 864 -52.20 -21.82 -3.33
CA ALA A 864 -53.53 -22.30 -2.93
C ALA A 864 -53.67 -22.43 -1.40
N ASP A 865 -52.62 -22.90 -0.71
CA ASP A 865 -52.61 -22.98 0.76
C ASP A 865 -52.61 -21.58 1.40
N ALA A 866 -51.88 -20.62 0.83
CA ALA A 866 -51.91 -19.21 1.26
C ALA A 866 -53.29 -18.57 1.04
N LEU A 867 -53.93 -18.80 -0.12
CA LEU A 867 -55.28 -18.31 -0.38
C LEU A 867 -56.31 -18.94 0.58
N ARG A 868 -56.19 -20.24 0.88
CA ARG A 868 -57.07 -20.89 1.86
C ARG A 868 -56.94 -20.23 3.23
N LEU A 869 -55.70 -20.05 3.71
CA LEU A 869 -55.44 -19.42 5.00
C LEU A 869 -55.91 -17.96 5.03
N LYS A 870 -55.76 -17.21 3.93
CA LYS A 870 -56.27 -15.84 3.82
C LYS A 870 -57.79 -15.80 4.03
N ASN A 871 -58.52 -16.67 3.34
CA ASN A 871 -59.98 -16.74 3.48
C ASN A 871 -60.41 -17.19 4.90
N GLU A 872 -59.64 -18.07 5.54
CA GLU A 872 -59.85 -18.47 6.93
C GLU A 872 -59.61 -17.30 7.90
N THR A 873 -58.52 -16.53 7.72
CA THR A 873 -58.21 -15.35 8.54
C THR A 873 -59.23 -14.23 8.33
N GLU A 874 -59.63 -13.93 7.09
CA GLU A 874 -60.65 -12.91 6.79
C GLU A 874 -62.01 -13.29 7.43
N ALA A 875 -62.39 -14.57 7.40
CA ALA A 875 -63.57 -15.05 8.11
C ALA A 875 -63.41 -14.88 9.64
N ASP A 876 -62.25 -15.22 10.22
CA ASP A 876 -61.98 -15.06 11.65
C ASP A 876 -61.96 -13.57 12.09
N GLU A 877 -61.51 -12.65 11.22
CA GLU A 877 -61.48 -11.20 11.48
C GLU A 877 -62.87 -10.56 11.34
N GLU A 878 -63.66 -10.96 10.33
CA GLU A 878 -65.08 -10.60 10.21
C GLU A 878 -65.88 -11.05 11.45
N GLU A 879 -65.46 -12.13 12.11
CA GLU A 879 -66.06 -12.64 13.35
C GLU A 879 -65.68 -11.85 14.61
N LEU A 880 -64.56 -11.12 14.62
CA LEU A 880 -64.07 -10.36 15.77
C LEU A 880 -64.65 -8.93 15.84
N GLY A 881 -65.09 -8.36 14.70
CA GLY A 881 -65.68 -7.03 14.61
C GLY A 881 -64.70 -5.90 14.93
N GLU A 882 -65.21 -4.69 15.26
CA GLU A 882 -64.35 -3.55 15.60
C GLU A 882 -63.54 -3.79 16.89
N ILE A 883 -62.22 -3.76 16.75
CA ILE A 883 -61.25 -3.91 17.83
C ILE A 883 -60.99 -2.52 18.47
N PRO A 884 -61.09 -2.37 19.80
CA PRO A 884 -60.72 -1.13 20.47
C PRO A 884 -59.26 -0.72 20.24
N ASP A 885 -59.02 0.56 19.93
CA ASP A 885 -57.69 1.13 19.66
C ASP A 885 -56.66 0.83 20.76
N GLU A 886 -57.09 0.73 22.03
CA GLU A 886 -56.22 0.41 23.17
C GLU A 886 -55.64 -1.01 23.15
N PHE A 887 -56.20 -1.91 22.34
CA PHE A 887 -55.71 -3.28 22.16
C PHE A 887 -54.85 -3.43 20.91
N MET A 888 -54.73 -2.37 20.11
CA MET A 888 -53.97 -2.37 18.86
C MET A 888 -52.53 -1.93 19.10
N ASP A 889 -51.60 -2.60 18.42
CA ASP A 889 -50.21 -2.20 18.39
C ASP A 889 -50.09 -0.82 17.71
N PRO A 890 -49.43 0.18 18.31
CA PRO A 890 -49.38 1.54 17.80
C PRO A 890 -48.49 1.71 16.54
N ILE A 891 -47.72 0.70 16.15
CA ILE A 891 -46.89 0.68 14.93
C ILE A 891 -47.55 -0.18 13.86
N MET A 892 -47.96 -1.41 14.23
CA MET A 892 -48.49 -2.38 13.28
C MET A 892 -50.01 -2.26 13.08
N PHE A 893 -50.73 -1.55 13.96
CA PHE A 893 -52.19 -1.42 13.97
C PHE A 893 -52.92 -2.78 13.93
N THR A 894 -52.34 -3.78 14.59
CA THR A 894 -52.92 -5.13 14.72
C THR A 894 -53.17 -5.46 16.20
N LEU A 895 -54.04 -6.42 16.48
CA LEU A 895 -54.32 -6.83 17.86
C LEU A 895 -53.05 -7.35 18.56
N MET A 896 -52.64 -6.70 19.66
CA MET A 896 -51.47 -7.12 20.43
C MET A 896 -51.67 -8.54 21.00
N LYS A 897 -50.66 -9.40 20.86
CA LYS A 897 -50.64 -10.75 21.43
C LYS A 897 -49.90 -10.76 22.76
N GLU A 898 -48.76 -10.08 22.81
CA GLU A 898 -47.90 -9.99 23.98
C GLU A 898 -47.54 -8.52 24.26
N PRO A 899 -48.46 -7.76 24.89
CA PRO A 899 -48.22 -6.34 25.13
C PRO A 899 -47.10 -6.11 26.15
N VAL A 900 -46.14 -5.25 25.81
CA VAL A 900 -45.01 -4.82 26.64
C VAL A 900 -44.92 -3.31 26.70
N VAL A 901 -44.55 -2.77 27.86
CA VAL A 901 -44.38 -1.33 28.09
C VAL A 901 -42.93 -0.94 27.88
N LEU A 902 -42.71 0.11 27.07
CA LEU A 902 -41.40 0.71 26.87
C LEU A 902 -41.06 1.65 28.03
N PRO A 903 -39.85 1.58 28.62
CA PRO A 903 -39.51 2.34 29.83
C PRO A 903 -39.48 3.85 29.61
N THR A 904 -39.04 4.29 28.43
CA THR A 904 -38.79 5.69 28.09
C THR A 904 -40.02 6.39 27.54
N SER A 905 -40.63 5.85 26.49
CA SER A 905 -41.86 6.41 25.91
C SER A 905 -43.12 6.07 26.72
N LYS A 906 -43.08 5.04 27.59
CA LYS A 906 -44.23 4.49 28.33
C LYS A 906 -45.39 4.02 27.45
N ILE A 907 -45.14 3.86 26.15
CA ILE A 907 -46.09 3.32 25.18
C ILE A 907 -46.09 1.79 25.28
N THR A 908 -47.27 1.18 25.19
CA THR A 908 -47.39 -0.28 25.11
C THR A 908 -47.35 -0.70 23.64
N VAL A 909 -46.50 -1.66 23.32
CA VAL A 909 -46.32 -2.24 21.98
C VAL A 909 -46.34 -3.76 22.10
N ASP A 910 -46.55 -4.48 21.00
CA ASP A 910 -46.38 -5.93 21.00
C ASP A 910 -44.89 -6.30 21.10
N LEU A 911 -44.59 -7.38 21.84
CA LEU A 911 -43.23 -7.87 22.02
C LEU A 911 -42.54 -8.19 20.69
N ALA A 912 -43.26 -8.77 19.72
CA ALA A 912 -42.69 -9.08 18.41
C ALA A 912 -42.32 -7.80 17.65
N THR A 913 -43.18 -6.78 17.73
CA THR A 913 -42.96 -5.47 17.09
C THR A 913 -41.68 -4.81 17.63
N ILE A 914 -41.53 -4.71 18.96
CA ILE A 914 -40.35 -4.05 19.54
C ILE A 914 -39.07 -4.85 19.33
N LYS A 915 -39.11 -6.18 19.47
CA LYS A 915 -37.94 -7.01 19.17
C LYS A 915 -37.51 -6.82 17.72
N SER A 916 -38.45 -6.82 16.79
CA SER A 916 -38.20 -6.60 15.37
C SER A 916 -37.59 -5.21 15.10
N HIS A 917 -37.99 -4.17 15.85
CA HIS A 917 -37.34 -2.86 15.80
C HIS A 917 -35.90 -2.91 16.32
N LEU A 918 -35.69 -3.50 17.50
CA LEU A 918 -34.37 -3.58 18.18
C LEU A 918 -33.33 -4.41 17.42
N LEU A 919 -33.76 -5.35 16.57
CA LEU A 919 -32.89 -6.09 15.65
C LEU A 919 -32.24 -5.20 14.58
N SER A 920 -32.91 -4.11 14.22
CA SER A 920 -32.43 -3.12 13.24
C SER A 920 -31.79 -1.91 13.92
N ASP A 921 -32.42 -1.39 14.96
CA ASP A 921 -31.97 -0.20 15.68
C ASP A 921 -32.23 -0.35 17.20
N SER A 922 -31.18 -0.32 18.01
CA SER A 922 -31.25 -0.44 19.47
C SER A 922 -31.72 0.85 20.16
N THR A 923 -32.85 1.40 19.71
CA THR A 923 -33.50 2.59 20.27
C THR A 923 -35.00 2.38 20.46
N ASP A 924 -35.64 3.28 21.21
CA ASP A 924 -37.09 3.35 21.35
C ASP A 924 -37.69 4.01 20.09
N PRO A 925 -38.63 3.36 19.39
CA PRO A 925 -39.14 3.81 18.10
C PRO A 925 -39.86 5.17 18.15
N PHE A 926 -40.31 5.62 19.32
CA PHE A 926 -41.12 6.85 19.45
C PHE A 926 -40.30 8.07 19.82
N ASN A 927 -39.16 7.91 20.48
CA ASN A 927 -38.34 9.03 20.97
C ASN A 927 -36.83 8.88 20.67
N ARG A 928 -36.40 7.76 20.08
CA ARG A 928 -35.02 7.41 19.72
C ARG A 928 -34.04 7.34 20.88
N SER A 929 -34.49 7.21 22.13
CA SER A 929 -33.59 6.96 23.26
C SER A 929 -33.04 5.53 23.21
N PRO A 930 -31.79 5.27 23.64
CA PRO A 930 -31.23 3.91 23.68
C PRO A 930 -32.13 2.95 24.49
N LEU A 931 -32.43 1.79 23.92
CA LEU A 931 -33.30 0.78 24.52
C LEU A 931 -32.73 -0.62 24.28
N THR A 932 -32.73 -1.46 25.30
CA THR A 932 -32.45 -2.90 25.17
C THR A 932 -33.69 -3.72 25.51
N ILE A 933 -33.76 -4.96 24.98
CA ILE A 933 -34.93 -5.81 25.18
C ILE A 933 -35.17 -6.13 26.67
N ASP A 934 -34.12 -6.25 27.48
CA ASP A 934 -34.23 -6.54 28.92
C ASP A 934 -34.89 -5.40 29.72
N GLN A 935 -34.98 -4.21 29.14
CA GLN A 935 -35.56 -3.04 29.79
C GLN A 935 -37.08 -2.93 29.58
N VAL A 936 -37.68 -3.75 28.70
CA VAL A 936 -39.13 -3.73 28.46
C VAL A 936 -39.87 -4.54 29.53
N THR A 937 -40.99 -4.03 30.02
CA THR A 937 -41.77 -4.68 31.09
C THR A 937 -43.08 -5.26 30.54
N PRO A 938 -43.41 -6.54 30.76
CA PRO A 938 -44.67 -7.13 30.32
C PRO A 938 -45.90 -6.42 30.88
N ASN A 939 -46.88 -6.09 30.04
CA ASN A 939 -48.16 -5.50 30.44
C ASN A 939 -49.20 -6.61 30.65
N THR A 940 -49.12 -7.30 31.79
CA THR A 940 -49.99 -8.43 32.12
C THR A 940 -51.47 -8.07 32.22
N ASP A 941 -51.77 -6.83 32.66
CA ASP A 941 -53.13 -6.35 32.80
C ASP A 941 -53.80 -6.14 31.44
N LEU A 942 -53.09 -5.52 30.50
CA LEU A 942 -53.61 -5.35 29.13
C LEU A 942 -53.75 -6.69 28.42
N LYS A 943 -52.80 -7.62 28.59
CA LYS A 943 -52.91 -8.99 28.06
C LYS A 943 -54.21 -9.66 28.55
N LYS A 944 -54.48 -9.61 29.85
CA LYS A 944 -55.70 -10.18 30.42
C LYS A 944 -56.98 -9.55 29.81
N ARG A 945 -57.01 -8.23 29.63
CA ARG A 945 -58.13 -7.51 28.99
C ARG A 945 -58.32 -7.92 27.52
N ILE A 946 -57.23 -8.11 26.78
CA ILE A 946 -57.26 -8.59 25.39
C ILE A 946 -57.81 -10.02 25.32
N GLU A 947 -57.38 -10.91 26.22
CA GLU A 947 -57.90 -12.27 26.29
C GLU A 947 -59.39 -12.33 26.70
N GLU A 948 -59.82 -11.48 27.65
CA GLU A 948 -61.24 -11.33 28.01
C GLU A 948 -62.08 -10.78 26.86
N PHE A 949 -61.53 -9.84 26.08
CA PHE A 949 -62.17 -9.33 24.85
C PHE A 949 -62.34 -10.44 23.80
N LYS A 950 -61.28 -11.21 23.51
CA LYS A 950 -61.36 -12.38 22.61
C LYS A 950 -62.41 -13.40 23.07
N GLN A 951 -62.46 -13.68 24.37
CA GLN A 951 -63.42 -14.64 24.93
C GLN A 951 -64.86 -14.11 24.90
N SER A 952 -65.09 -12.82 25.19
CA SER A 952 -66.44 -12.23 25.18
C SER A 952 -67.03 -12.24 23.76
N ARG A 953 -66.25 -11.90 22.74
CA ARG A 953 -66.67 -12.00 21.33
C ARG A 953 -66.93 -13.43 20.89
N LYS A 954 -66.09 -14.39 21.30
CA LYS A 954 -66.35 -15.84 21.04
C LYS A 954 -67.59 -16.38 21.75
N ARG A 955 -67.91 -15.90 22.96
CA ARG A 955 -69.11 -16.34 23.73
C ARG A 955 -70.42 -15.79 23.18
N VAL A 956 -70.46 -14.51 22.78
CA VAL A 956 -71.63 -13.90 22.13
C VAL A 956 -72.06 -14.69 20.88
N LYS A 957 -71.12 -15.37 20.22
CA LYS A 957 -71.37 -16.23 19.05
C LYS A 957 -71.92 -17.62 19.38
N ILE A 958 -71.52 -18.26 20.48
CA ILE A 958 -72.08 -19.57 20.90
C ILE A 958 -73.55 -19.46 21.29
N GLU A 959 -74.00 -18.27 21.71
CA GLU A 959 -75.42 -18.00 22.01
C GLU A 959 -76.22 -17.53 20.77
N HIS A 960 -75.58 -17.26 19.62
CA HIS A 960 -76.22 -16.79 18.37
C HIS A 960 -76.19 -17.81 17.19
N ASN A 961 -75.40 -18.88 17.30
CA ASN A 961 -75.47 -20.08 16.44
C ASN A 961 -76.25 -21.18 17.13
#